data_AF-A0A8H3ZMU3-F1
#
_entry.id   AF-A0A8H3ZMU3-F1
#
_cell.length_a   1.000
_cell.length_b   1.000
_cell.length_c   1.000
_cell.angle_alpha   90.00
_cell.angle_beta   90.00
_cell.angle_gamma   90.00
#
_symmetry.space_group_name_H-M   'P 1'
#
loop_
_entity.id
_entity.type
_entity.pdbx_description
1 polymer ?
#
loop_
_entity_poly.entity_id
_entity_poly.type
_entity_poly.pdbx_seq_one_letter_code
_entity_poly.pdbx_strand_id
1 'polypeptide(L)'
;MRIFKSVAVGLLQAILTSAQTKYADNQVPVSKDSELVSRLFPDVEGVELLSPAFANEDSIPEGWTNGTSGPTSQATLESFLKDIADQHSWATYHAPFTSEDDRSIPHLNLSIPSSAPTPKLRIWLQGGVHGNEPAGDQAILALLAKLASNTTWTTSVLEKADVLVLPRYNPDGVAYFQRELASNHDPNRDHALLQRQQTRDVKTLLSAFDPHIFLDAHEYTASQRLGAQGQWLKAQDVQVSHVKNPNIHPAIRALGEGLFLRAIQGTVRSHGLRTSAYFTAGGGSDLPVLTEPSSVSRAGHNSAGLLQTVSFLTETRGIRLADQHFQRHRAVDNAEEVYSTIETARQEFTTGTEAIIVTDHARTTNTTWPFIDARNGTLVHVPVQFRNSTPTEADLVRARPAAYVFPRAWAAVADKLRALGVEVAVLEEDFVGEAEVLTAESVTLASSKNEGVVESAITTSTSRRTVRVPKGGFRVSTRQKNAAFAFVLLEPEGNASLARYNVDEAAGAYPDSSTDRMPPVFPWWGRIGGAMHPLSFLLILFATSATALPATPASPTPCTMSLPTDASLTRPPPRPFRPTDAPSAPSDEETDPTPSQIYTLLPVPSNSSSSASNTTAPCSRRPLRLGPARLHKKPSPSSASEAPAAVAGVAIAAAAAETPTSDGPRDYASLIPPAPGVTPRPEPNLAEMGYYQTTYWSCATRGTSSHCGWHRPIMVAPANAAVNAAAAAAPRNFGLGAAAAVAGLVGILIAG
;
A
#
# COMPACT_ATOMS: atom_id res chain seq x y z
N MET A 1 -35.08 -4.23 -44.02
CA MET A 1 -33.80 -3.48 -43.97
C MET A 1 -33.73 -2.54 -42.75
N ARG A 2 -33.75 -3.07 -41.51
CA ARG A 2 -33.72 -2.26 -40.26
C ARG A 2 -32.80 -2.77 -39.15
N ILE A 3 -32.13 -3.92 -39.33
CA ILE A 3 -31.35 -4.60 -38.27
C ILE A 3 -29.89 -4.10 -38.18
N PHE A 4 -29.29 -3.68 -39.31
CA PHE A 4 -27.87 -3.30 -39.36
C PHE A 4 -27.50 -1.93 -38.77
N LYS A 5 -28.46 -1.10 -38.32
CA LYS A 5 -28.14 0.21 -37.70
C LYS A 5 -27.87 0.13 -36.20
N SER A 6 -28.36 -0.89 -35.49
CA SER A 6 -28.19 -0.99 -34.02
C SER A 6 -26.79 -1.43 -33.60
N VAL A 7 -26.15 -2.32 -34.38
CA VAL A 7 -24.81 -2.86 -34.09
C VAL A 7 -23.72 -1.79 -34.25
N ALA A 8 -23.84 -0.93 -35.27
CA ALA A 8 -22.86 0.12 -35.54
C ALA A 8 -22.78 1.20 -34.43
N VAL A 9 -23.90 1.50 -33.76
CA VAL A 9 -23.92 2.47 -32.65
C VAL A 9 -23.27 1.88 -31.40
N GLY A 10 -23.51 0.60 -31.09
CA GLY A 10 -22.87 -0.09 -29.96
C GLY A 10 -21.34 -0.15 -30.09
N LEU A 11 -20.82 -0.45 -31.28
CA LEU A 11 -19.37 -0.43 -31.55
C LEU A 11 -18.76 0.98 -31.50
N LEU A 12 -19.50 2.04 -31.87
CA LEU A 12 -19.01 3.41 -31.71
C LEU A 12 -18.97 3.87 -30.24
N GLN A 13 -19.91 3.43 -29.42
CA GLN A 13 -19.88 3.71 -27.97
C GLN A 13 -18.81 2.88 -27.24
N ALA A 14 -18.45 1.69 -27.73
CA ALA A 14 -17.34 0.89 -27.19
C ALA A 14 -15.94 1.46 -27.52
N ILE A 15 -15.82 2.40 -28.45
CA ILE A 15 -14.56 3.04 -28.86
C ILE A 15 -14.38 4.43 -28.21
N LEU A 16 -15.45 5.02 -27.66
CA LEU A 16 -15.39 6.27 -26.91
C LEU A 16 -15.18 5.99 -25.42
N THR A 17 -14.22 6.68 -24.81
CA THR A 17 -13.86 6.60 -23.37
C THR A 17 -13.18 5.31 -22.88
N SER A 18 -12.21 4.80 -23.65
CA SER A 18 -10.89 4.64 -23.01
C SER A 18 -10.32 6.05 -22.83
N ALA A 19 -10.73 6.74 -21.76
CA ALA A 19 -10.16 8.02 -21.41
C ALA A 19 -8.69 7.79 -21.07
N GLN A 20 -7.77 8.32 -21.87
CA GLN A 20 -6.37 8.37 -21.47
C GLN A 20 -6.31 9.21 -20.21
N THR A 21 -5.84 8.61 -19.11
CA THR A 21 -5.61 9.34 -17.88
C THR A 21 -4.60 10.44 -18.14
N LYS A 22 -4.87 11.61 -17.55
CA LYS A 22 -4.08 12.82 -17.73
C LYS A 22 -3.02 12.91 -16.65
N TYR A 23 -2.08 13.82 -16.84
CA TYR A 23 -1.47 14.47 -15.69
C TYR A 23 -2.55 15.30 -14.98
N ALA A 24 -2.76 15.04 -13.69
CA ALA A 24 -3.79 15.64 -12.83
C ALA A 24 -5.26 15.49 -13.31
N ASP A 25 -6.20 16.00 -12.51
CA ASP A 25 -7.64 16.11 -12.80
C ASP A 25 -8.38 14.80 -13.18
N ASN A 26 -7.91 13.64 -12.73
CA ASN A 26 -8.55 12.33 -13.00
C ASN A 26 -9.73 12.04 -12.04
N GLN A 27 -10.64 13.00 -11.86
CA GLN A 27 -11.76 12.90 -10.92
C GLN A 27 -12.76 11.79 -11.28
N VAL A 28 -13.24 11.07 -10.25
CA VAL A 28 -14.27 10.02 -10.40
C VAL A 28 -15.68 10.59 -10.16
N PRO A 29 -16.70 10.21 -10.96
CA PRO A 29 -18.06 10.74 -10.78
C PRO A 29 -18.66 10.42 -9.40
N VAL A 30 -19.21 11.44 -8.76
CA VAL A 30 -19.99 11.31 -7.52
C VAL A 30 -21.23 10.45 -7.73
N SER A 31 -21.52 9.62 -6.73
CA SER A 31 -22.64 8.69 -6.70
C SER A 31 -23.09 8.49 -5.24
N LYS A 32 -23.62 9.56 -4.63
CA LYS A 32 -24.18 9.56 -3.27
C LYS A 32 -25.21 8.45 -3.07
N ASP A 33 -25.31 7.94 -1.84
CA ASP A 33 -26.29 6.92 -1.49
C ASP A 33 -27.73 7.47 -1.56
N SER A 34 -28.68 6.63 -1.96
CA SER A 34 -30.09 7.01 -1.97
C SER A 34 -30.64 7.11 -0.54
N GLU A 35 -31.71 7.89 -0.32
CA GLU A 35 -32.28 8.06 1.03
C GLU A 35 -32.63 6.72 1.72
N LEU A 36 -33.03 5.70 0.95
CA LEU A 36 -33.28 4.34 1.45
C LEU A 36 -32.01 3.66 1.99
N VAL A 37 -30.86 3.90 1.37
CA VAL A 37 -29.56 3.35 1.79
C VAL A 37 -28.96 4.19 2.90
N SER A 38 -28.98 5.53 2.80
CA SER A 38 -28.45 6.46 3.81
C SER A 38 -29.10 6.29 5.18
N ARG A 39 -30.39 5.91 5.25
CA ARG A 39 -31.09 5.57 6.50
C ARG A 39 -30.49 4.36 7.24
N LEU A 40 -29.74 3.50 6.55
CA LEU A 40 -28.99 2.40 7.17
C LEU A 40 -27.62 2.84 7.72
N PHE A 41 -27.21 4.09 7.51
CA PHE A 41 -25.93 4.65 7.96
C PHE A 41 -26.16 5.95 8.76
N PRO A 42 -26.89 5.88 9.89
CA PRO A 42 -27.05 7.04 10.75
C PRO A 42 -25.71 7.54 11.31
N ASP A 43 -25.77 8.75 11.84
CA ASP A 43 -24.72 9.34 12.66
C ASP A 43 -24.56 8.57 13.98
N VAL A 44 -23.34 8.55 14.49
CA VAL A 44 -22.92 7.77 15.65
C VAL A 44 -23.07 8.61 16.91
N GLU A 45 -23.99 8.22 17.78
CA GLU A 45 -24.25 8.92 19.04
C GLU A 45 -22.97 9.04 19.90
N GLY A 46 -22.69 10.25 20.39
CA GLY A 46 -21.49 10.52 21.19
C GLY A 46 -20.16 10.58 20.41
N VAL A 47 -20.19 10.68 19.07
CA VAL A 47 -19.00 10.94 18.25
C VAL A 47 -19.02 12.37 17.69
N GLU A 48 -18.15 13.21 18.24
CA GLU A 48 -17.84 14.54 17.71
C GLU A 48 -16.66 14.44 16.72
N LEU A 49 -16.74 15.17 15.60
CA LEU A 49 -15.65 15.26 14.62
C LEU A 49 -14.90 16.56 14.84
N LEU A 50 -13.62 16.46 15.21
CA LEU A 50 -12.79 17.59 15.62
C LEU A 50 -11.69 17.96 14.60
N SER A 51 -11.72 17.42 13.38
CA SER A 51 -10.82 17.89 12.31
C SER A 51 -11.28 19.27 11.79
N PRO A 52 -10.40 20.07 11.15
CA PRO A 52 -10.69 21.46 10.80
C PRO A 52 -12.01 21.67 10.05
N ALA A 53 -12.35 20.77 9.11
CA ALA A 53 -13.59 20.84 8.32
C ALA A 53 -14.88 20.76 9.17
N PHE A 54 -14.86 20.04 10.29
CA PHE A 54 -16.03 19.88 11.17
C PHE A 54 -15.97 20.81 12.39
N ALA A 55 -14.78 21.28 12.77
CA ALA A 55 -14.59 22.29 13.81
C ALA A 55 -14.88 23.73 13.32
N ASN A 56 -14.84 23.98 11.99
CA ASN A 56 -15.15 25.26 11.39
C ASN A 56 -15.81 25.08 10.00
N GLU A 57 -17.13 25.25 9.92
CA GLU A 57 -17.90 25.12 8.68
C GLU A 57 -17.45 26.11 7.59
N ASP A 58 -17.02 27.32 7.95
CA ASP A 58 -16.52 28.34 7.01
C ASP A 58 -15.16 27.93 6.37
N SER A 59 -14.51 26.87 6.86
CA SER A 59 -13.26 26.34 6.30
C SER A 59 -13.46 25.27 5.22
N ILE A 60 -14.70 24.79 5.03
CA ILE A 60 -15.06 23.74 4.09
C ILE A 60 -15.01 24.26 2.64
N PRO A 61 -14.22 23.65 1.74
CA PRO A 61 -14.23 24.02 0.32
C PRO A 61 -15.57 23.66 -0.36
N GLU A 62 -16.15 24.57 -1.15
CA GLU A 62 -17.43 24.38 -1.88
C GLU A 62 -17.45 23.12 -2.78
N GLY A 63 -16.28 22.67 -3.24
CA GLY A 63 -16.11 21.46 -4.04
C GLY A 63 -16.40 20.17 -3.27
N TRP A 64 -16.34 20.17 -1.93
CA TRP A 64 -16.50 18.95 -1.13
C TRP A 64 -17.90 18.35 -1.27
N THR A 65 -18.97 19.14 -1.06
CA THR A 65 -20.37 18.69 -1.24
C THR A 65 -20.66 18.16 -2.65
N ASN A 66 -19.93 18.67 -3.65
CA ASN A 66 -20.00 18.27 -5.05
C ASN A 66 -19.02 17.13 -5.42
N GLY A 67 -18.18 16.69 -4.48
CA GLY A 67 -17.12 15.69 -4.67
C GLY A 67 -16.11 16.03 -5.75
N THR A 68 -15.68 17.29 -5.80
CA THR A 68 -14.61 17.80 -6.68
C THR A 68 -13.40 18.32 -5.89
N SER A 69 -13.43 18.27 -4.55
CA SER A 69 -12.32 18.60 -3.66
C SER A 69 -12.42 17.85 -2.33
N GLY A 70 -11.31 17.72 -1.60
CA GLY A 70 -11.32 17.28 -0.21
C GLY A 70 -11.95 18.31 0.76
N PRO A 71 -12.29 17.89 2.00
CA PRO A 71 -12.95 18.74 3.01
C PRO A 71 -12.02 19.73 3.74
N THR A 72 -10.70 19.52 3.73
CA THR A 72 -9.72 20.42 4.37
C THR A 72 -8.66 20.81 3.37
N SER A 73 -8.47 22.12 3.13
CA SER A 73 -7.43 22.61 2.21
C SER A 73 -6.02 22.26 2.70
N GLN A 74 -5.01 22.32 1.82
CA GLN A 74 -3.62 22.12 2.24
C GLN A 74 -3.17 23.16 3.27
N ALA A 75 -3.50 24.45 3.06
CA ALA A 75 -3.16 25.51 4.00
C ALA A 75 -3.87 25.35 5.36
N THR A 76 -5.12 24.89 5.36
CA THR A 76 -5.89 24.62 6.60
C THR A 76 -5.27 23.47 7.40
N LEU A 77 -4.91 22.37 6.74
CA LEU A 77 -4.19 21.26 7.35
C LEU A 77 -2.84 21.73 7.90
N GLU A 78 -2.09 22.50 7.12
CA GLU A 78 -0.76 22.97 7.50
C GLU A 78 -0.74 24.02 8.60
N SER A 79 -1.79 24.84 8.76
CA SER A 79 -1.96 25.67 9.96
C SER A 79 -2.19 24.77 11.15
N PHE A 80 -3.23 23.94 11.11
CA PHE A 80 -3.66 23.08 12.22
C PHE A 80 -2.53 22.22 12.81
N LEU A 81 -1.64 21.66 11.98
CA LEU A 81 -0.48 20.91 12.47
C LEU A 81 0.59 21.80 13.15
N LYS A 82 0.81 23.02 12.65
CA LYS A 82 1.72 24.00 13.28
C LYS A 82 1.12 24.53 14.59
N ASP A 83 -0.16 24.89 14.57
CA ASP A 83 -0.94 25.34 15.73
C ASP A 83 -0.88 24.32 16.88
N ILE A 84 -0.96 23.01 16.59
CA ILE A 84 -0.78 21.94 17.59
C ILE A 84 0.66 21.88 18.12
N ALA A 85 1.69 21.98 17.26
CA ALA A 85 3.09 21.94 17.69
C ALA A 85 3.49 23.17 18.53
N ASP A 86 2.97 24.36 18.19
CA ASP A 86 3.23 25.61 18.92
C ASP A 86 2.51 25.66 20.28
N GLN A 87 1.33 25.03 20.39
CA GLN A 87 0.55 24.96 21.64
C GLN A 87 0.96 23.80 22.56
N HIS A 88 1.60 22.75 22.03
CA HIS A 88 1.88 21.52 22.77
C HIS A 88 3.32 21.04 22.60
N SER A 89 4.10 21.15 23.69
CA SER A 89 5.49 20.67 23.76
C SER A 89 5.70 19.16 23.59
N TRP A 90 4.62 18.39 23.41
CA TRP A 90 4.66 16.96 23.08
C TRP A 90 4.53 16.69 21.57
N ALA A 91 4.31 17.71 20.74
CA ALA A 91 4.24 17.61 19.29
C ALA A 91 5.40 18.39 18.64
N THR A 92 5.96 17.86 17.55
CA THR A 92 6.98 18.55 16.74
C THR A 92 6.59 18.48 15.26
N TYR A 93 6.53 19.65 14.61
CA TYR A 93 6.18 19.78 13.19
C TYR A 93 7.38 19.62 12.27
N HIS A 94 7.21 18.84 11.20
CA HIS A 94 8.19 18.66 10.14
C HIS A 94 7.51 18.65 8.77
N ALA A 95 8.10 19.33 7.77
CA ALA A 95 7.70 19.22 6.37
C ALA A 95 8.95 19.11 5.46
N PRO A 96 9.68 17.99 5.51
CA PRO A 96 10.98 17.83 4.83
C PRO A 96 10.85 17.39 3.35
N PHE A 97 9.65 17.07 2.87
CA PHE A 97 9.40 16.53 1.54
C PHE A 97 8.32 17.34 0.82
N THR A 98 8.37 17.34 -0.52
CA THR A 98 7.31 17.86 -1.39
C THR A 98 6.86 16.79 -2.40
N SER A 99 5.72 17.02 -3.03
CA SER A 99 5.06 16.11 -3.98
C SER A 99 5.49 16.34 -5.44
N GLU A 100 4.81 15.74 -6.42
CA GLU A 100 5.15 15.89 -7.85
C GLU A 100 4.86 17.31 -8.38
N ASP A 101 3.91 18.04 -7.77
CA ASP A 101 3.68 19.49 -7.99
C ASP A 101 4.20 20.40 -6.84
N ASP A 102 5.24 19.97 -6.12
CA ASP A 102 5.91 20.74 -5.06
C ASP A 102 5.01 21.16 -3.86
N ARG A 103 3.93 20.41 -3.58
CA ARG A 103 3.10 20.63 -2.38
C ARG A 103 3.75 19.96 -1.18
N SER A 104 3.81 20.65 -0.03
CA SER A 104 4.50 20.10 1.15
C SER A 104 3.81 18.87 1.73
N ILE A 105 4.61 17.93 2.26
CA ILE A 105 4.14 16.69 2.88
C ILE A 105 4.50 16.75 4.38
N PRO A 106 3.64 17.37 5.21
CA PRO A 106 3.91 17.56 6.63
C PRO A 106 3.61 16.31 7.45
N HIS A 107 4.38 16.11 8.52
CA HIS A 107 4.09 15.14 9.57
C HIS A 107 4.32 15.74 10.97
N LEU A 108 3.68 15.17 11.98
CA LEU A 108 3.97 15.42 13.39
C LEU A 108 4.69 14.23 14.00
N ASN A 109 5.72 14.50 14.79
CA ASN A 109 6.27 13.55 15.76
C ASN A 109 5.68 13.87 17.13
N LEU A 110 5.01 12.90 17.77
CA LEU A 110 4.40 13.03 19.09
C LEU A 110 5.19 12.21 20.11
N SER A 111 5.71 12.86 21.14
CA SER A 111 6.52 12.23 22.18
C SER A 111 6.58 13.09 23.45
N ILE A 112 6.90 12.45 24.58
CA ILE A 112 7.31 13.10 25.83
C ILE A 112 8.57 12.39 26.37
N PRO A 113 9.41 13.03 27.19
CA PRO A 113 10.56 12.36 27.81
C PRO A 113 10.15 11.07 28.54
N SER A 114 10.83 9.94 28.26
CA SER A 114 10.53 8.69 28.96
C SER A 114 11.01 8.73 30.41
N SER A 115 10.10 8.48 31.34
CA SER A 115 10.39 8.15 32.74
C SER A 115 10.53 6.63 32.98
N ALA A 116 10.12 5.80 32.01
CA ALA A 116 10.07 4.36 32.11
C ALA A 116 11.41 3.68 31.70
N PRO A 117 11.77 2.54 32.33
CA PRO A 117 12.95 1.76 31.95
C PRO A 117 12.75 0.93 30.68
N THR A 118 11.50 0.68 30.28
CA THR A 118 11.14 0.03 29.03
C THR A 118 11.11 1.03 27.88
N PRO A 119 11.66 0.70 26.69
CA PRO A 119 11.47 1.52 25.50
C PRO A 119 9.99 1.52 25.09
N LYS A 120 9.53 2.63 24.52
CA LYS A 120 8.13 2.83 24.15
C LYS A 120 7.72 2.03 22.91
N LEU A 121 6.40 1.89 22.74
CA LEU A 121 5.84 1.59 21.43
C LEU A 121 6.17 2.70 20.42
N ARG A 122 6.21 2.35 19.13
CA ARG A 122 6.39 3.26 18.01
C ARG A 122 5.25 3.04 17.04
N ILE A 123 4.42 4.06 16.84
CA ILE A 123 3.15 3.96 16.11
C ILE A 123 3.19 4.91 14.92
N TRP A 124 2.96 4.39 13.72
CA TRP A 124 2.83 5.18 12.49
C TRP A 124 1.36 5.28 12.09
N LEU A 125 0.84 6.49 11.93
CA LEU A 125 -0.53 6.78 11.50
C LEU A 125 -0.50 7.51 10.15
N GLN A 126 -1.11 6.93 9.12
CA GLN A 126 -1.10 7.45 7.75
C GLN A 126 -2.51 7.59 7.16
N GLY A 127 -2.77 8.69 6.47
CA GLY A 127 -4.01 8.95 5.75
C GLY A 127 -3.78 9.65 4.41
N GLY A 128 -4.84 9.78 3.61
CA GLY A 128 -4.79 10.52 2.33
C GLY A 128 -3.74 9.98 1.35
N VAL A 129 -3.53 8.67 1.31
CA VAL A 129 -2.64 7.99 0.34
C VAL A 129 -3.27 8.05 -1.06
N HIS A 130 -4.56 7.79 -1.15
CA HIS A 130 -5.36 8.15 -2.31
C HIS A 130 -6.09 9.47 -1.98
N GLY A 131 -6.09 10.42 -2.92
CA GLY A 131 -6.55 11.77 -2.63
C GLY A 131 -8.08 11.99 -2.62
N ASN A 132 -8.81 11.04 -3.22
CA ASN A 132 -10.27 10.96 -3.21
C ASN A 132 -10.83 10.09 -2.06
N GLU A 133 -10.00 9.82 -1.04
CA GLU A 133 -10.34 9.03 0.16
C GLU A 133 -10.13 9.88 1.44
N PRO A 134 -10.82 11.05 1.57
CA PRO A 134 -10.54 12.03 2.61
C PRO A 134 -10.86 11.59 4.04
N ALA A 135 -11.74 10.61 4.30
CA ALA A 135 -12.05 10.24 5.68
C ALA A 135 -10.82 9.74 6.46
N GLY A 136 -9.81 9.19 5.77
CA GLY A 136 -8.53 8.82 6.37
C GLY A 136 -7.73 10.02 6.89
N ASP A 137 -7.66 11.13 6.14
CA ASP A 137 -6.95 12.35 6.62
C ASP A 137 -7.76 13.07 7.71
N GLN A 138 -9.09 13.13 7.57
CA GLN A 138 -9.97 13.71 8.58
C GLN A 138 -9.97 12.94 9.91
N ALA A 139 -9.94 11.60 9.88
CA ALA A 139 -9.88 10.78 11.09
C ALA A 139 -8.62 11.04 11.90
N ILE A 140 -7.48 11.22 11.23
CA ILE A 140 -6.20 11.53 11.87
C ILE A 140 -6.18 12.95 12.43
N LEU A 141 -6.70 13.93 11.67
CA LEU A 141 -6.82 15.31 12.16
C LEU A 141 -7.77 15.41 13.37
N ALA A 142 -8.88 14.67 13.38
CA ALA A 142 -9.80 14.61 14.52
C ALA A 142 -9.18 13.91 15.75
N LEU A 143 -8.35 12.89 15.53
CA LEU A 143 -7.55 12.27 16.60
C LEU A 143 -6.54 13.25 17.20
N LEU A 144 -5.83 14.02 16.36
CA LEU A 144 -4.90 15.06 16.79
C LEU A 144 -5.61 16.15 17.62
N ALA A 145 -6.76 16.64 17.18
CA ALA A 145 -7.54 17.62 17.94
C ALA A 145 -8.04 17.07 19.29
N LYS A 146 -8.39 15.78 19.35
CA LYS A 146 -8.77 15.10 20.60
C LYS A 146 -7.58 14.89 21.54
N LEU A 147 -6.36 14.73 21.02
CA LEU A 147 -5.14 14.69 21.82
C LEU A 147 -4.79 16.10 22.35
N ALA A 148 -4.99 17.14 21.53
CA ALA A 148 -4.85 18.54 21.93
C ALA A 148 -5.80 18.92 23.09
N SER A 149 -7.08 18.54 22.99
CA SER A 149 -8.11 18.89 23.99
C SER A 149 -8.09 18.07 25.28
N ASN A 150 -7.30 16.99 25.38
CA ASN A 150 -7.22 16.16 26.58
C ASN A 150 -5.78 15.77 26.93
N THR A 151 -5.06 16.71 27.57
CA THR A 151 -3.65 16.54 27.98
C THR A 151 -3.43 15.32 28.88
N THR A 152 -4.37 14.97 29.76
CA THR A 152 -4.25 13.81 30.65
C THR A 152 -4.25 12.50 29.86
N TRP A 153 -5.19 12.34 28.92
CA TRP A 153 -5.25 11.18 28.05
C TRP A 153 -4.02 11.11 27.15
N THR A 154 -3.63 12.22 26.53
CA THR A 154 -2.44 12.32 25.68
C THR A 154 -1.15 11.97 26.43
N THR A 155 -1.02 12.38 27.69
CA THR A 155 0.11 11.99 28.54
C THR A 155 0.12 10.47 28.74
N SER A 156 -0.98 9.86 29.17
CA SER A 156 -1.06 8.40 29.38
C SER A 156 -0.85 7.54 28.12
N VAL A 157 -1.09 8.11 26.92
CA VAL A 157 -0.73 7.50 25.64
C VAL A 157 0.76 7.70 25.34
N LEU A 158 1.27 8.91 25.48
CA LEU A 158 2.66 9.25 25.12
C LEU A 158 3.70 8.77 26.15
N GLU A 159 3.30 8.42 27.38
CA GLU A 159 4.11 7.65 28.32
C GLU A 159 4.45 6.26 27.75
N LYS A 160 3.51 5.65 27.02
CA LYS A 160 3.61 4.29 26.48
C LYS A 160 4.13 4.23 25.03
N ALA A 161 3.92 5.29 24.25
CA ALA A 161 4.17 5.29 22.80
C ALA A 161 4.76 6.62 22.30
N ASP A 162 5.67 6.55 21.34
CA ASP A 162 5.98 7.65 20.43
C ASP A 162 5.20 7.44 19.13
N VAL A 163 4.61 8.51 18.57
CA VAL A 163 3.68 8.41 17.43
C VAL A 163 4.12 9.35 16.31
N LEU A 164 4.36 8.81 15.12
CA LEU A 164 4.56 9.58 13.90
C LEU A 164 3.24 9.65 13.12
N VAL A 165 2.79 10.86 12.83
CA VAL A 165 1.49 11.13 12.22
C VAL A 165 1.69 11.83 10.87
N LEU A 166 1.43 11.10 9.78
CA LEU A 166 1.44 11.59 8.40
C LEU A 166 -0.02 11.68 7.91
N PRO A 167 -0.76 12.76 8.20
CA PRO A 167 -2.20 12.81 7.94
C PRO A 167 -2.54 12.75 6.46
N ARG A 168 -1.68 13.28 5.59
CA ARG A 168 -1.89 13.37 4.14
C ARG A 168 -0.63 12.98 3.38
N TYR A 169 -0.58 11.74 2.91
CA TYR A 169 0.52 11.22 2.11
C TYR A 169 0.56 11.82 0.69
N ASN A 170 -0.60 12.02 0.04
CA ASN A 170 -0.72 12.46 -1.36
C ASN A 170 -1.44 13.82 -1.47
N PRO A 171 -0.75 14.96 -1.25
CA PRO A 171 -1.37 16.28 -1.32
C PRO A 171 -1.82 16.66 -2.74
N ASP A 172 -1.17 16.12 -3.78
CA ASP A 172 -1.57 16.35 -5.18
C ASP A 172 -2.90 15.68 -5.49
N GLY A 173 -3.02 14.40 -5.15
CA GLY A 173 -4.27 13.66 -5.29
C GLY A 173 -5.43 14.33 -4.56
N VAL A 174 -5.20 14.88 -3.35
CA VAL A 174 -6.23 15.61 -2.59
C VAL A 174 -6.60 16.93 -3.26
N ALA A 175 -5.60 17.67 -3.80
CA ALA A 175 -5.84 18.91 -4.54
C ALA A 175 -6.67 18.70 -5.81
N TYR A 176 -6.43 17.60 -6.55
CA TYR A 176 -7.20 17.22 -7.74
C TYR A 176 -8.41 16.32 -7.47
N PHE A 177 -8.62 15.90 -6.22
CA PHE A 177 -9.63 14.91 -5.81
C PHE A 177 -9.63 13.62 -6.67
N GLN A 178 -8.44 13.09 -6.92
CA GLN A 178 -8.19 11.84 -7.66
C GLN A 178 -7.51 10.79 -6.77
N ARG A 179 -7.45 9.54 -7.23
CA ARG A 179 -6.84 8.44 -6.47
C ARG A 179 -5.30 8.50 -6.50
N GLU A 180 -4.75 8.80 -7.68
CA GLU A 180 -3.34 8.66 -8.02
C GLU A 180 -2.51 9.90 -7.62
N LEU A 181 -1.17 9.79 -7.69
CA LEU A 181 -0.27 10.95 -7.75
C LEU A 181 -0.56 11.78 -9.02
N ALA A 182 -0.06 13.03 -9.09
CA ALA A 182 -0.27 13.92 -10.24
C ALA A 182 0.06 13.26 -11.60
N SER A 183 1.12 12.45 -11.65
CA SER A 183 1.53 11.65 -12.82
C SER A 183 0.68 10.42 -13.17
N ASN A 184 -0.47 10.22 -12.52
CA ASN A 184 -1.36 9.06 -12.66
C ASN A 184 -0.64 7.72 -12.37
N HIS A 185 -0.08 7.62 -11.17
CA HIS A 185 0.48 6.39 -10.60
C HIS A 185 -0.15 6.14 -9.23
N ASP A 186 -0.59 4.92 -8.93
CA ASP A 186 -1.21 4.59 -7.64
C ASP A 186 -0.12 4.48 -6.56
N PRO A 187 -0.04 5.40 -5.57
CA PRO A 187 1.04 5.36 -4.58
C PRO A 187 0.99 4.10 -3.72
N ASN A 188 -0.19 3.53 -3.49
CA ASN A 188 -0.41 2.29 -2.76
C ASN A 188 -0.07 1.04 -3.62
N ARG A 189 0.77 1.21 -4.64
CA ARG A 189 1.33 0.17 -5.51
C ARG A 189 2.85 0.27 -5.65
N ASP A 190 3.49 1.23 -4.97
CA ASP A 190 4.91 1.53 -5.12
C ASP A 190 5.77 1.22 -3.88
N HIS A 191 5.19 0.89 -2.72
CA HIS A 191 5.90 0.75 -1.43
C HIS A 191 6.93 -0.40 -1.33
N ALA A 192 7.26 -1.06 -2.43
CA ALA A 192 8.37 -2.01 -2.56
C ALA A 192 9.24 -1.77 -3.81
N LEU A 193 8.67 -1.25 -4.92
CA LEU A 193 9.41 -0.96 -6.16
C LEU A 193 10.08 0.42 -6.15
N LEU A 194 9.55 1.33 -5.33
CA LEU A 194 10.09 2.67 -5.04
C LEU A 194 10.47 3.45 -6.31
N GLN A 195 9.54 3.49 -7.27
CA GLN A 195 9.65 4.22 -8.53
C GLN A 195 9.52 5.73 -8.32
N ARG A 196 8.71 6.19 -7.35
CA ARG A 196 8.43 7.60 -7.09
C ARG A 196 9.31 8.17 -5.97
N GLN A 197 9.69 9.44 -6.12
CA GLN A 197 10.56 10.12 -5.16
C GLN A 197 9.87 10.30 -3.80
N GLN A 198 8.65 10.85 -3.80
CA GLN A 198 7.75 10.90 -2.65
C GLN A 198 7.64 9.55 -1.90
N THR A 199 7.50 8.43 -2.63
CA THR A 199 7.46 7.09 -2.02
C THR A 199 8.81 6.70 -1.42
N ARG A 200 9.94 6.99 -2.08
CA ARG A 200 11.29 6.77 -1.52
C ARG A 200 11.50 7.56 -0.23
N ASP A 201 11.10 8.82 -0.19
CA ASP A 201 11.32 9.72 0.94
C ASP A 201 10.46 9.33 2.15
N VAL A 202 9.15 9.14 1.94
CA VAL A 202 8.25 8.67 3.00
C VAL A 202 8.63 7.25 3.47
N LYS A 203 9.05 6.35 2.56
CA LYS A 203 9.47 5.00 2.95
C LYS A 203 10.79 5.01 3.72
N THR A 204 11.72 5.90 3.39
CA THR A 204 12.96 6.09 4.17
C THR A 204 12.64 6.59 5.59
N LEU A 205 11.72 7.55 5.73
CA LEU A 205 11.24 8.01 7.05
C LEU A 205 10.56 6.87 7.84
N LEU A 206 9.68 6.10 7.20
CA LEU A 206 9.00 4.94 7.79
C LEU A 206 9.99 3.86 8.26
N SER A 207 10.99 3.53 7.43
CA SER A 207 11.99 2.52 7.75
C SER A 207 13.03 2.99 8.78
N ALA A 208 13.25 4.31 8.92
CA ALA A 208 14.06 4.92 9.98
C ALA A 208 13.32 5.02 11.32
N PHE A 209 12.02 5.35 11.30
CA PHE A 209 11.16 5.34 12.48
C PHE A 209 10.94 3.92 13.01
N ASP A 210 10.87 2.93 12.11
CA ASP A 210 10.84 1.49 12.41
C ASP A 210 9.69 1.10 13.37
N PRO A 211 8.43 1.39 12.99
CA PRO A 211 7.29 1.26 13.89
C PRO A 211 7.02 -0.17 14.34
N HIS A 212 6.50 -0.30 15.55
CA HIS A 212 5.89 -1.54 16.05
C HIS A 212 4.44 -1.69 15.55
N ILE A 213 3.72 -0.58 15.37
CA ILE A 213 2.34 -0.54 14.85
C ILE A 213 2.25 0.42 13.65
N PHE A 214 1.60 0.01 12.56
CA PHE A 214 1.34 0.83 11.38
C PHE A 214 -0.15 0.82 11.01
N LEU A 215 -0.71 2.00 10.71
CA LEU A 215 -2.09 2.19 10.25
C LEU A 215 -2.13 2.92 8.90
N ASP A 216 -2.76 2.28 7.91
CA ASP A 216 -3.08 2.82 6.59
C ASP A 216 -4.58 3.15 6.53
N ALA A 217 -4.94 4.44 6.54
CA ALA A 217 -6.32 4.91 6.54
C ALA A 217 -6.81 5.28 5.12
N HIS A 218 -7.84 4.55 4.68
CA HIS A 218 -8.34 4.47 3.31
C HIS A 218 -9.88 4.48 3.29
N GLU A 219 -10.45 4.59 2.09
CA GLU A 219 -11.90 4.46 1.89
C GLU A 219 -12.25 3.54 0.72
N TYR A 220 -13.35 2.81 0.83
CA TYR A 220 -13.81 1.90 -0.22
C TYR A 220 -14.94 2.48 -1.06
N THR A 221 -15.11 1.99 -2.29
CA THR A 221 -16.23 2.36 -3.19
C THR A 221 -17.56 1.83 -2.65
N ALA A 222 -18.25 2.69 -1.91
CA ALA A 222 -19.54 2.43 -1.26
C ALA A 222 -20.67 2.10 -2.26
N SER A 223 -20.67 2.80 -3.41
CA SER A 223 -21.68 2.71 -4.47
C SER A 223 -21.45 1.58 -5.48
N GLN A 224 -20.48 0.68 -5.22
CA GLN A 224 -20.20 -0.45 -6.11
C GLN A 224 -21.39 -1.42 -6.19
N ARG A 225 -21.99 -1.51 -7.39
CA ARG A 225 -23.12 -2.39 -7.71
C ARG A 225 -22.65 -3.84 -7.88
N LEU A 226 -23.26 -4.76 -7.15
CA LEU A 226 -22.91 -6.19 -7.11
C LEU A 226 -24.14 -7.08 -7.40
N GLY A 227 -23.87 -8.31 -7.84
CA GLY A 227 -24.88 -9.24 -8.36
C GLY A 227 -25.25 -8.97 -9.83
N ALA A 228 -25.89 -9.95 -10.48
CA ALA A 228 -26.18 -9.91 -11.92
C ALA A 228 -27.10 -8.77 -12.38
N GLN A 229 -27.90 -8.18 -11.48
CA GLN A 229 -28.74 -7.00 -11.76
C GLN A 229 -28.24 -5.72 -11.04
N GLY A 230 -27.03 -5.75 -10.45
CA GLY A 230 -26.46 -4.62 -9.69
C GLY A 230 -27.23 -4.29 -8.40
N GLN A 231 -28.03 -5.23 -7.90
CA GLN A 231 -28.97 -5.04 -6.80
C GLN A 231 -28.30 -4.83 -5.43
N TRP A 232 -27.08 -5.32 -5.23
CA TRP A 232 -26.40 -5.29 -3.94
C TRP A 232 -25.36 -4.16 -3.84
N LEU A 233 -25.27 -3.56 -2.65
CA LEU A 233 -24.22 -2.63 -2.22
C LEU A 233 -23.53 -3.17 -0.96
N LYS A 234 -22.26 -2.84 -0.75
CA LYS A 234 -21.52 -3.22 0.47
C LYS A 234 -22.20 -2.61 1.72
N ALA A 235 -22.51 -3.45 2.72
CA ALA A 235 -23.26 -3.07 3.92
C ALA A 235 -22.41 -2.53 5.09
N GLN A 236 -21.10 -2.63 4.98
CA GLN A 236 -20.15 -2.33 6.05
C GLN A 236 -20.14 -0.82 6.37
N ASP A 237 -19.76 -0.48 7.61
CA ASP A 237 -19.43 0.88 8.03
C ASP A 237 -17.90 1.08 8.00
N VAL A 238 -17.17 0.10 8.52
CA VAL A 238 -15.70 0.06 8.55
C VAL A 238 -15.23 -1.34 8.19
N GLN A 239 -14.37 -1.46 7.18
CA GLN A 239 -13.63 -2.68 6.88
C GLN A 239 -12.22 -2.58 7.45
N VAL A 240 -11.70 -3.67 8.04
CA VAL A 240 -10.35 -3.69 8.64
C VAL A 240 -9.69 -5.03 8.35
N SER A 241 -8.46 -5.01 7.82
CA SER A 241 -7.63 -6.22 7.65
C SER A 241 -6.21 -5.98 8.14
N HIS A 242 -5.63 -6.98 8.80
CA HIS A 242 -4.20 -7.05 9.09
C HIS A 242 -3.41 -7.51 7.85
N VAL A 243 -2.10 -7.25 7.83
CA VAL A 243 -1.19 -7.67 6.74
C VAL A 243 -1.12 -9.18 6.57
N LYS A 244 -1.12 -9.65 5.30
CA LYS A 244 -1.21 -11.08 4.95
C LYS A 244 0.11 -11.73 4.51
N ASN A 245 1.20 -10.98 4.33
CA ASN A 245 2.44 -11.56 3.78
C ASN A 245 3.04 -12.64 4.69
N PRO A 246 3.31 -13.85 4.18
CA PRO A 246 3.70 -14.98 5.03
C PRO A 246 5.17 -14.94 5.51
N ASN A 247 6.02 -14.06 4.95
CA ASN A 247 7.39 -13.84 5.45
C ASN A 247 7.44 -12.94 6.71
N ILE A 248 6.29 -12.52 7.25
CA ILE A 248 6.17 -11.87 8.54
C ILE A 248 6.11 -12.92 9.64
N HIS A 249 6.80 -12.67 10.76
CA HIS A 249 6.93 -13.62 11.86
C HIS A 249 5.55 -14.10 12.36
N PRO A 250 5.34 -15.41 12.59
CA PRO A 250 4.02 -15.95 12.95
C PRO A 250 3.42 -15.30 14.20
N ALA A 251 4.24 -14.93 15.19
CA ALA A 251 3.77 -14.24 16.39
C ALA A 251 3.17 -12.85 16.10
N ILE A 252 3.77 -12.09 15.17
CA ILE A 252 3.29 -10.75 14.78
C ILE A 252 1.95 -10.87 14.02
N ARG A 253 1.83 -11.85 13.12
CA ARG A 253 0.56 -12.14 12.42
C ARG A 253 -0.53 -12.62 13.38
N ALA A 254 -0.18 -13.46 14.37
CA ALA A 254 -1.10 -13.91 15.41
C ALA A 254 -1.54 -12.75 16.33
N LEU A 255 -0.65 -11.81 16.65
CA LEU A 255 -0.95 -10.61 17.43
C LEU A 255 -1.92 -9.68 16.68
N GLY A 256 -1.70 -9.48 15.37
CA GLY A 256 -2.56 -8.68 14.50
C GLY A 256 -3.98 -9.25 14.31
N GLU A 257 -4.09 -10.52 13.89
CA GLU A 257 -5.39 -11.20 13.68
C GLU A 257 -6.09 -11.58 15.00
N GLY A 258 -5.31 -11.82 16.05
CA GLY A 258 -5.78 -12.27 17.36
C GLY A 258 -6.20 -11.12 18.26
N LEU A 259 -5.24 -10.32 18.74
CA LEU A 259 -5.48 -9.27 19.73
C LEU A 259 -6.15 -8.05 19.08
N PHE A 260 -5.45 -7.44 18.11
CA PHE A 260 -5.86 -6.16 17.56
C PHE A 260 -7.14 -6.22 16.73
N LEU A 261 -7.21 -7.11 15.73
CA LEU A 261 -8.37 -7.14 14.82
C LEU A 261 -9.68 -7.44 15.56
N ARG A 262 -9.63 -8.29 16.60
CA ARG A 262 -10.79 -8.58 17.46
C ARG A 262 -11.17 -7.37 18.32
N ALA A 263 -10.19 -6.70 18.94
CA ALA A 263 -10.45 -5.51 19.76
C ALA A 263 -10.99 -4.33 18.92
N ILE A 264 -10.43 -4.09 17.74
CA ILE A 264 -10.90 -3.07 16.79
C ILE A 264 -12.33 -3.39 16.34
N GLN A 265 -12.58 -4.58 15.79
CA GLN A 265 -13.91 -4.94 15.31
C GLN A 265 -14.95 -5.04 16.44
N GLY A 266 -14.54 -5.44 17.66
CA GLY A 266 -15.40 -5.41 18.85
C GLY A 266 -15.79 -3.98 19.22
N THR A 267 -14.83 -3.05 19.22
CA THR A 267 -15.07 -1.62 19.48
C THR A 267 -16.00 -1.02 18.43
N VAL A 268 -15.82 -1.32 17.15
CA VAL A 268 -16.72 -0.87 16.07
C VAL A 268 -18.15 -1.40 16.29
N ARG A 269 -18.32 -2.71 16.58
CA ARG A 269 -19.63 -3.30 16.88
C ARG A 269 -20.29 -2.73 18.13
N SER A 270 -19.52 -2.35 19.15
CA SER A 270 -20.08 -1.73 20.38
C SER A 270 -20.70 -0.33 20.15
N HIS A 271 -20.39 0.33 19.03
CA HIS A 271 -21.02 1.58 18.59
C HIS A 271 -22.14 1.33 17.54
N GLY A 272 -22.64 0.08 17.41
CA GLY A 272 -23.69 -0.29 16.46
C GLY A 272 -23.25 -0.41 14.99
N LEU A 273 -21.96 -0.19 14.69
CA LEU A 273 -21.42 -0.16 13.34
C LEU A 273 -21.11 -1.58 12.81
N ARG A 274 -21.36 -1.82 11.51
CA ARG A 274 -21.07 -3.11 10.85
C ARG A 274 -19.61 -3.16 10.39
N THR A 275 -18.96 -4.29 10.60
CA THR A 275 -17.55 -4.48 10.23
C THR A 275 -17.23 -5.92 9.81
N SER A 276 -16.26 -6.03 8.92
CA SER A 276 -15.69 -7.28 8.39
C SER A 276 -14.20 -7.08 8.08
N ALA A 277 -13.53 -8.16 7.66
CA ALA A 277 -12.32 -8.04 6.85
C ALA A 277 -12.58 -7.13 5.63
N TYR A 278 -11.56 -6.42 5.15
CA TYR A 278 -11.63 -5.70 3.89
C TYR A 278 -11.63 -6.65 2.70
N PHE A 279 -12.42 -6.32 1.68
CA PHE A 279 -12.52 -7.09 0.45
C PHE A 279 -12.71 -6.20 -0.78
N THR A 280 -11.99 -6.54 -1.85
CA THR A 280 -12.40 -6.18 -3.22
C THR A 280 -13.51 -7.14 -3.68
N ALA A 281 -14.33 -6.74 -4.65
CA ALA A 281 -15.45 -7.55 -5.12
C ALA A 281 -15.56 -7.51 -6.65
N GLY A 282 -15.74 -8.69 -7.27
CA GLY A 282 -16.12 -8.82 -8.67
C GLY A 282 -17.63 -8.67 -8.85
N GLY A 283 -18.04 -7.97 -9.92
CA GLY A 283 -19.44 -7.86 -10.35
C GLY A 283 -19.70 -8.64 -11.64
N GLY A 284 -20.99 -8.78 -12.01
CA GLY A 284 -21.41 -9.40 -13.28
C GLY A 284 -21.77 -10.90 -13.20
N SER A 285 -21.55 -11.56 -12.07
CA SER A 285 -22.03 -12.92 -11.77
C SER A 285 -23.27 -12.91 -10.85
N ASP A 286 -24.06 -13.99 -10.89
CA ASP A 286 -25.25 -14.15 -10.03
C ASP A 286 -24.90 -14.12 -8.53
N LEU A 287 -23.76 -14.72 -8.15
CA LEU A 287 -23.18 -14.64 -6.81
C LEU A 287 -21.91 -13.78 -6.85
N PRO A 288 -21.69 -12.84 -5.91
CA PRO A 288 -20.45 -12.06 -5.84
C PRO A 288 -19.23 -12.93 -5.51
N VAL A 289 -18.09 -12.60 -6.13
CA VAL A 289 -16.77 -13.12 -5.73
C VAL A 289 -16.06 -12.03 -4.94
N LEU A 290 -15.77 -12.30 -3.68
CA LEU A 290 -15.06 -11.38 -2.77
C LEU A 290 -13.60 -11.83 -2.64
N THR A 291 -12.67 -10.87 -2.57
CA THR A 291 -11.23 -11.14 -2.47
C THR A 291 -10.61 -10.23 -1.41
N GLU A 292 -10.09 -10.83 -0.35
CA GLU A 292 -9.29 -10.16 0.69
C GLU A 292 -7.97 -9.62 0.09
N PRO A 293 -7.31 -8.62 0.68
CA PRO A 293 -5.92 -8.28 0.35
C PRO A 293 -5.03 -9.52 0.21
N SER A 294 -4.22 -9.53 -0.85
CA SER A 294 -3.19 -10.54 -1.05
C SER A 294 -1.97 -10.25 -0.18
N SER A 295 -0.98 -11.15 -0.22
CA SER A 295 0.35 -10.97 0.38
C SER A 295 1.21 -9.87 -0.28
N VAL A 296 0.76 -9.27 -1.38
CA VAL A 296 1.59 -8.45 -2.29
C VAL A 296 2.14 -7.21 -1.59
N SER A 297 3.47 -7.18 -1.43
CA SER A 297 4.21 -6.19 -0.63
C SER A 297 4.27 -4.78 -1.21
N ARG A 298 3.60 -4.53 -2.34
CA ARG A 298 3.57 -3.24 -3.04
C ARG A 298 2.60 -2.22 -2.41
N ALA A 299 1.61 -2.69 -1.64
CA ALA A 299 0.70 -1.83 -0.87
C ALA A 299 1.34 -1.36 0.45
N GLY A 300 0.93 -0.19 0.95
CA GLY A 300 1.50 0.49 2.12
C GLY A 300 1.53 -0.41 3.36
N HIS A 301 0.35 -0.82 3.83
CA HIS A 301 0.20 -1.78 4.94
C HIS A 301 1.00 -3.08 4.74
N ASN A 302 0.99 -3.69 3.55
CA ASN A 302 1.73 -4.93 3.28
C ASN A 302 3.25 -4.73 3.30
N SER A 303 3.74 -3.59 2.78
CA SER A 303 5.14 -3.18 2.86
C SER A 303 5.56 -2.90 4.29
N ALA A 304 4.76 -2.15 5.06
CA ALA A 304 5.04 -1.85 6.46
C ALA A 304 5.19 -3.14 7.28
N GLY A 305 4.35 -4.14 7.05
CA GLY A 305 4.47 -5.44 7.73
C GLY A 305 5.83 -6.15 7.55
N LEU A 306 6.52 -5.96 6.43
CA LEU A 306 7.84 -6.55 6.18
C LEU A 306 8.98 -5.95 7.04
N LEU A 307 8.74 -4.84 7.74
CA LEU A 307 9.60 -4.34 8.82
C LEU A 307 9.45 -5.15 10.12
N GLN A 308 8.74 -6.30 10.08
CA GLN A 308 8.29 -7.07 11.24
C GLN A 308 7.50 -6.16 12.19
N THR A 309 6.38 -5.65 11.65
CA THR A 309 5.52 -4.61 12.24
C THR A 309 4.07 -5.08 12.22
N VAL A 310 3.30 -4.77 13.26
CA VAL A 310 1.85 -5.02 13.27
C VAL A 310 1.17 -3.96 12.40
N SER A 311 0.73 -4.34 11.20
CA SER A 311 0.24 -3.41 10.18
C SER A 311 -1.23 -3.63 9.83
N PHE A 312 -2.00 -2.56 9.65
CA PHE A 312 -3.42 -2.59 9.30
C PHE A 312 -3.77 -1.72 8.09
N LEU A 313 -4.67 -2.25 7.27
CA LEU A 313 -5.49 -1.49 6.34
C LEU A 313 -6.86 -1.24 6.99
N THR A 314 -7.25 0.02 7.12
CA THR A 314 -8.62 0.43 7.51
C THR A 314 -9.29 1.14 6.33
N GLU A 315 -10.47 0.67 5.95
CA GLU A 315 -11.23 1.11 4.77
C GLU A 315 -12.66 1.52 5.18
N THR A 316 -12.92 2.83 5.29
CA THR A 316 -14.25 3.37 5.62
C THR A 316 -15.15 3.58 4.39
N ARG A 317 -16.45 3.77 4.64
CA ARG A 317 -17.43 4.05 3.59
C ARG A 317 -17.37 5.51 3.12
N GLY A 318 -16.76 5.80 1.97
CA GLY A 318 -16.82 7.17 1.42
C GLY A 318 -16.44 7.44 -0.05
N ILE A 319 -15.71 6.57 -0.77
CA ILE A 319 -15.42 6.84 -2.20
C ILE A 319 -16.72 7.08 -2.99
N ARG A 320 -16.76 8.23 -3.68
CA ARG A 320 -17.90 8.78 -4.44
C ARG A 320 -19.13 9.22 -3.62
N LEU A 321 -19.08 9.22 -2.29
CA LEU A 321 -20.16 9.72 -1.42
C LEU A 321 -19.99 11.19 -1.03
N ALA A 322 -18.80 11.77 -1.21
CA ALA A 322 -18.47 13.15 -0.89
C ALA A 322 -18.53 13.50 0.63
N ASP A 323 -19.70 13.85 1.15
CA ASP A 323 -19.93 14.43 2.49
C ASP A 323 -20.60 13.47 3.49
N GLN A 324 -20.92 12.24 3.08
CA GLN A 324 -21.69 11.30 3.89
C GLN A 324 -20.81 10.42 4.81
N HIS A 325 -21.24 10.23 6.07
CA HIS A 325 -20.90 9.10 6.97
C HIS A 325 -19.54 9.06 7.74
N PHE A 326 -18.87 10.19 7.99
CA PHE A 326 -17.48 10.26 8.51
C PHE A 326 -17.17 9.74 9.96
N GLN A 327 -18.16 9.53 10.84
CA GLN A 327 -17.98 9.39 12.32
C GLN A 327 -17.45 8.04 12.88
N ARG A 328 -16.44 7.38 12.28
CA ARG A 328 -16.28 5.89 12.43
C ARG A 328 -14.92 5.34 12.95
N HIS A 329 -14.26 5.93 13.99
CA HIS A 329 -12.89 5.52 14.41
C HIS A 329 -12.60 5.49 15.95
N ARG A 330 -11.83 4.48 16.44
CA ARG A 330 -11.20 4.39 17.80
C ARG A 330 -9.96 3.45 17.82
N ALA A 331 -9.16 3.49 18.90
CA ALA A 331 -7.91 2.73 19.10
C ALA A 331 -7.95 1.77 20.33
N VAL A 332 -6.88 1.00 20.57
CA VAL A 332 -6.75 -0.08 21.56
C VAL A 332 -5.46 0.09 22.40
N ASP A 333 -5.48 -0.27 23.69
CA ASP A 333 -4.35 -0.20 24.63
C ASP A 333 -3.94 -1.59 25.14
N ASN A 334 -2.69 -2.00 24.90
CA ASN A 334 -2.02 -3.22 25.41
C ASN A 334 -0.49 -3.09 25.21
N ALA A 335 0.10 -1.97 25.63
CA ALA A 335 1.40 -1.53 25.10
C ALA A 335 2.59 -2.49 25.32
N GLU A 336 2.73 -3.05 26.52
CA GLU A 336 3.90 -3.86 26.92
C GLU A 336 3.96 -5.22 26.21
N GLU A 337 2.85 -5.96 26.18
CA GLU A 337 2.71 -7.25 25.48
C GLU A 337 3.07 -7.10 23.99
N VAL A 338 2.59 -6.02 23.37
CA VAL A 338 2.83 -5.72 21.95
C VAL A 338 4.31 -5.43 21.71
N TYR A 339 4.95 -4.60 22.54
CA TYR A 339 6.38 -4.30 22.44
C TYR A 339 7.23 -5.57 22.58
N SER A 340 7.02 -6.33 23.66
CA SER A 340 7.83 -7.52 23.96
C SER A 340 7.66 -8.62 22.92
N THR A 341 6.43 -8.81 22.41
CA THR A 341 6.14 -9.81 21.35
C THR A 341 6.84 -9.44 20.04
N ILE A 342 6.82 -8.16 19.65
CA ILE A 342 7.38 -7.70 18.38
C ILE A 342 8.92 -7.74 18.41
N GLU A 343 9.56 -7.25 19.48
CA GLU A 343 11.02 -7.27 19.55
C GLU A 343 11.59 -8.69 19.74
N THR A 344 10.89 -9.58 20.48
CA THR A 344 11.22 -11.02 20.50
C THR A 344 11.11 -11.63 19.10
N ALA A 345 9.99 -11.40 18.40
CA ALA A 345 9.79 -11.87 17.04
C ALA A 345 10.82 -11.31 16.04
N ARG A 346 11.31 -10.08 16.23
CA ARG A 346 12.39 -9.48 15.44
C ARG A 346 13.74 -10.14 15.72
N GLN A 347 14.04 -10.49 16.97
CA GLN A 347 15.25 -11.22 17.35
C GLN A 347 15.22 -12.66 16.80
N GLU A 348 14.09 -13.36 16.95
CA GLU A 348 13.85 -14.68 16.38
C GLU A 348 13.98 -14.64 14.85
N PHE A 349 13.27 -13.74 14.17
CA PHE A 349 13.35 -13.60 12.71
C PHE A 349 14.78 -13.24 12.25
N THR A 350 15.55 -12.45 13.00
CA THR A 350 16.95 -12.09 12.68
C THR A 350 17.91 -13.28 12.81
N THR A 351 17.68 -14.16 13.77
CA THR A 351 18.58 -15.29 14.08
C THR A 351 18.16 -16.62 13.44
N GLY A 352 16.89 -16.76 13.07
CA GLY A 352 16.29 -17.95 12.49
C GLY A 352 16.80 -18.35 11.10
N THR A 353 16.43 -19.56 10.69
CA THR A 353 16.83 -20.20 9.42
C THR A 353 15.64 -20.85 8.69
N GLU A 354 14.44 -20.37 8.98
CA GLU A 354 13.16 -20.84 8.45
C GLU A 354 13.11 -20.61 6.94
N ALA A 355 12.40 -21.47 6.22
CA ALA A 355 12.27 -21.32 4.77
C ALA A 355 11.48 -20.04 4.41
N ILE A 356 11.91 -19.37 3.35
CA ILE A 356 11.24 -18.19 2.80
C ILE A 356 10.13 -18.63 1.84
N ILE A 357 9.07 -17.83 1.75
CA ILE A 357 7.94 -18.06 0.84
C ILE A 357 8.03 -17.03 -0.29
N VAL A 358 8.23 -17.52 -1.51
CA VAL A 358 8.46 -16.71 -2.72
C VAL A 358 7.13 -16.36 -3.40
N THR A 359 6.23 -17.33 -3.49
CA THR A 359 4.87 -17.15 -4.02
C THR A 359 3.86 -17.89 -3.16
N ASP A 360 2.67 -17.30 -3.02
CA ASP A 360 1.55 -17.80 -2.24
C ASP A 360 0.21 -17.33 -2.83
N HIS A 361 -0.87 -18.05 -2.55
CA HIS A 361 -2.21 -17.78 -3.08
C HIS A 361 -3.31 -17.76 -2.00
N ALA A 362 -4.42 -17.09 -2.33
CA ALA A 362 -5.59 -16.99 -1.47
C ALA A 362 -6.52 -18.21 -1.63
N ARG A 363 -6.93 -18.79 -0.50
CA ARG A 363 -7.76 -20.00 -0.43
C ARG A 363 -9.20 -19.67 -0.80
N THR A 364 -9.84 -20.50 -1.61
CA THR A 364 -11.24 -20.26 -2.02
C THR A 364 -12.20 -20.95 -1.06
N THR A 365 -13.09 -20.16 -0.45
CA THR A 365 -14.10 -20.62 0.52
C THR A 365 -15.50 -20.15 0.12
N ASN A 366 -16.55 -20.90 0.46
CA ASN A 366 -17.93 -20.45 0.31
C ASN A 366 -18.45 -19.99 1.68
N THR A 367 -19.10 -18.83 1.71
CA THR A 367 -19.67 -18.26 2.94
C THR A 367 -20.88 -17.37 2.63
N THR A 368 -21.53 -16.80 3.65
CA THR A 368 -22.54 -15.74 3.47
C THR A 368 -21.95 -14.39 3.88
N TRP A 369 -22.40 -13.32 3.24
CA TRP A 369 -21.90 -11.96 3.52
C TRP A 369 -23.03 -10.94 3.53
N PRO A 370 -23.02 -9.96 4.45
CA PRO A 370 -24.05 -8.93 4.50
C PRO A 370 -23.85 -7.88 3.41
N PHE A 371 -24.92 -7.63 2.66
CA PHE A 371 -25.07 -6.56 1.67
C PHE A 371 -26.36 -5.79 1.94
N ILE A 372 -26.50 -4.63 1.29
CA ILE A 372 -27.75 -3.87 1.23
C ILE A 372 -28.38 -4.12 -0.14
N ASP A 373 -29.64 -4.54 -0.17
CA ASP A 373 -30.43 -4.52 -1.39
C ASP A 373 -30.85 -3.07 -1.66
N ALA A 374 -30.29 -2.49 -2.72
CA ALA A 374 -30.45 -1.08 -3.06
C ALA A 374 -31.82 -0.75 -3.69
N ARG A 375 -32.68 -1.75 -3.90
CA ARG A 375 -34.03 -1.57 -4.44
C ARG A 375 -35.04 -1.16 -3.37
N ASN A 376 -34.80 -1.55 -2.12
CA ASN A 376 -35.69 -1.34 -0.98
C ASN A 376 -34.98 -0.79 0.28
N GLY A 377 -33.64 -0.84 0.36
CA GLY A 377 -32.89 -0.43 1.54
C GLY A 377 -32.88 -1.45 2.67
N THR A 378 -32.96 -2.76 2.37
CA THR A 378 -32.89 -3.82 3.40
C THR A 378 -31.53 -4.51 3.43
N LEU A 379 -31.06 -4.87 4.63
CA LEU A 379 -29.91 -5.76 4.80
C LEU A 379 -30.27 -7.19 4.39
N VAL A 380 -29.40 -7.82 3.61
CA VAL A 380 -29.55 -9.19 3.08
C VAL A 380 -28.24 -9.95 3.23
N HIS A 381 -28.31 -11.24 3.56
CA HIS A 381 -27.14 -12.12 3.58
C HIS A 381 -27.09 -12.93 2.29
N VAL A 382 -26.03 -12.75 1.52
CA VAL A 382 -25.88 -13.33 0.17
C VAL A 382 -24.79 -14.40 0.20
N PRO A 383 -25.00 -15.59 -0.40
CA PRO A 383 -23.92 -16.55 -0.62
C PRO A 383 -22.82 -15.96 -1.52
N VAL A 384 -21.57 -16.06 -1.11
CA VAL A 384 -20.41 -15.56 -1.85
C VAL A 384 -19.31 -16.61 -1.93
N GLN A 385 -18.53 -16.53 -3.01
CA GLN A 385 -17.20 -17.14 -3.04
C GLN A 385 -16.21 -16.12 -2.47
N PHE A 386 -15.56 -16.46 -1.35
CA PHE A 386 -14.57 -15.62 -0.69
C PHE A 386 -13.17 -16.21 -0.89
N ARG A 387 -12.32 -15.47 -1.63
CA ARG A 387 -10.87 -15.70 -1.73
C ARG A 387 -10.23 -15.08 -0.49
N ASN A 388 -9.82 -15.96 0.41
CA ASN A 388 -9.41 -15.70 1.78
C ASN A 388 -7.88 -15.82 1.88
N SER A 389 -7.22 -14.76 2.34
CA SER A 389 -5.77 -14.67 2.48
C SER A 389 -5.31 -14.93 3.93
N THR A 390 -6.20 -15.48 4.77
CA THR A 390 -6.01 -15.59 6.21
C THR A 390 -6.02 -17.04 6.70
N PRO A 391 -4.85 -17.70 6.78
CA PRO A 391 -3.64 -17.41 6.00
C PRO A 391 -3.82 -17.77 4.50
N THR A 392 -2.86 -17.33 3.68
CA THR A 392 -2.61 -17.84 2.33
C THR A 392 -1.95 -19.23 2.37
N GLU A 393 -1.98 -19.94 1.24
CA GLU A 393 -1.24 -21.19 1.03
C GLU A 393 0.01 -20.91 0.19
N ALA A 394 1.17 -21.47 0.58
CA ALA A 394 2.45 -21.20 -0.06
C ALA A 394 2.69 -22.16 -1.25
N ASP A 395 2.96 -21.60 -2.42
CA ASP A 395 3.20 -22.35 -3.66
C ASP A 395 4.69 -22.65 -3.87
N LEU A 396 5.55 -21.67 -3.63
CA LEU A 396 7.00 -21.78 -3.81
C LEU A 396 7.73 -21.41 -2.52
N VAL A 397 8.37 -22.42 -1.92
CA VAL A 397 9.13 -22.32 -0.68
C VAL A 397 10.61 -22.59 -0.96
N ARG A 398 11.51 -21.74 -0.47
CA ARG A 398 12.97 -21.91 -0.63
C ARG A 398 13.68 -21.86 0.72
N ALA A 399 14.80 -22.57 0.84
CA ALA A 399 15.70 -22.38 1.96
C ALA A 399 16.16 -20.90 2.01
N ARG A 400 16.18 -20.32 3.22
CA ARG A 400 16.67 -18.96 3.46
C ARG A 400 18.17 -18.90 3.16
N PRO A 401 18.63 -18.03 2.24
CA PRO A 401 20.05 -17.93 1.95
C PRO A 401 20.74 -17.18 3.10
N ALA A 402 22.03 -17.42 3.33
CA ALA A 402 22.79 -16.68 4.36
C ALA A 402 23.01 -15.20 3.98
N ALA A 403 23.12 -14.94 2.67
CA ALA A 403 23.14 -13.62 2.06
C ALA A 403 22.78 -13.71 0.56
N TYR A 404 22.33 -12.59 0.00
CA TYR A 404 22.37 -12.33 -1.44
C TYR A 404 23.64 -11.54 -1.77
N VAL A 405 24.28 -11.82 -2.90
CA VAL A 405 25.39 -11.03 -3.45
C VAL A 405 25.13 -10.64 -4.91
N PHE A 406 25.52 -9.42 -5.30
CA PHE A 406 25.33 -8.92 -6.67
C PHE A 406 26.34 -7.83 -7.08
N PRO A 407 26.66 -7.69 -8.38
CA PRO A 407 27.63 -6.70 -8.88
C PRO A 407 27.26 -5.23 -8.66
N ARG A 408 28.27 -4.36 -8.67
CA ARG A 408 28.14 -2.89 -8.52
C ARG A 408 27.19 -2.23 -9.53
N ALA A 409 27.00 -2.84 -10.70
CA ALA A 409 26.07 -2.37 -11.73
C ALA A 409 24.64 -2.17 -11.20
N TRP A 410 24.24 -2.92 -10.17
CA TRP A 410 22.90 -2.88 -9.58
C TRP A 410 22.81 -1.94 -8.37
N ALA A 411 23.51 -0.80 -8.41
CA ALA A 411 23.52 0.18 -7.32
C ALA A 411 22.10 0.66 -6.93
N ALA A 412 21.25 0.96 -7.91
CA ALA A 412 19.86 1.32 -7.67
C ALA A 412 19.06 0.26 -6.87
N VAL A 413 19.40 -1.03 -7.02
CA VAL A 413 18.78 -2.11 -6.22
C VAL A 413 19.27 -2.05 -4.77
N ALA A 414 20.57 -1.82 -4.56
CA ALA A 414 21.12 -1.61 -3.21
C ALA A 414 20.51 -0.37 -2.53
N ASP A 415 20.27 0.71 -3.28
CA ASP A 415 19.73 1.95 -2.73
C ASP A 415 18.22 1.87 -2.44
N LYS A 416 17.45 1.15 -3.27
CA LYS A 416 16.05 0.81 -2.96
C LYS A 416 15.94 -0.09 -1.72
N LEU A 417 16.81 -1.10 -1.60
CA LEU A 417 16.89 -1.92 -0.39
C LEU A 417 17.22 -1.08 0.85
N ARG A 418 18.16 -0.12 0.76
CA ARG A 418 18.46 0.84 1.85
C ARG A 418 17.26 1.70 2.23
N ALA A 419 16.53 2.25 1.26
CA ALA A 419 15.30 3.04 1.50
C ALA A 419 14.19 2.20 2.16
N LEU A 420 14.18 0.88 1.96
CA LEU A 420 13.31 -0.07 2.66
C LEU A 420 13.81 -0.43 4.07
N GLY A 421 14.97 0.09 4.49
CA GLY A 421 15.60 -0.20 5.79
C GLY A 421 16.46 -1.47 5.80
N VAL A 422 16.79 -2.04 4.64
CA VAL A 422 17.65 -3.23 4.55
C VAL A 422 19.12 -2.81 4.63
N GLU A 423 19.88 -3.47 5.49
CA GLU A 423 21.34 -3.33 5.56
C GLU A 423 21.98 -3.95 4.31
N VAL A 424 22.59 -3.11 3.48
CA VAL A 424 23.29 -3.51 2.25
C VAL A 424 24.76 -3.10 2.33
N ALA A 425 25.61 -4.07 2.68
CA ALA A 425 27.06 -3.88 2.75
C ALA A 425 27.68 -3.77 1.34
N VAL A 426 28.71 -2.94 1.22
CA VAL A 426 29.60 -2.92 0.04
C VAL A 426 30.71 -3.94 0.26
N LEU A 427 31.10 -4.65 -0.81
CA LEU A 427 32.20 -5.60 -0.80
C LEU A 427 33.54 -4.86 -0.87
N GLU A 428 34.34 -4.93 0.19
CA GLU A 428 35.68 -4.31 0.22
C GLU A 428 36.76 -5.11 -0.52
N GLU A 429 36.44 -6.32 -0.97
CA GLU A 429 37.29 -7.17 -1.78
C GLU A 429 36.43 -7.95 -2.79
N ASP A 430 37.05 -8.70 -3.69
CA ASP A 430 36.33 -9.59 -4.61
C ASP A 430 35.74 -10.76 -3.82
N PHE A 431 34.41 -10.84 -3.73
CA PHE A 431 33.76 -12.05 -3.24
C PHE A 431 33.93 -13.17 -4.28
N VAL A 432 34.58 -14.26 -3.88
CA VAL A 432 34.65 -15.51 -4.63
C VAL A 432 34.16 -16.65 -3.73
N GLY A 433 33.12 -17.37 -4.13
CA GLY A 433 32.59 -18.46 -3.34
C GLY A 433 31.42 -19.20 -3.97
N GLU A 434 31.07 -20.35 -3.40
CA GLU A 434 29.90 -21.13 -3.80
C GLU A 434 28.61 -20.35 -3.51
N ALA A 435 27.83 -20.11 -4.57
CA ALA A 435 26.49 -19.59 -4.48
C ALA A 435 25.52 -20.47 -5.28
N GLU A 436 24.29 -20.53 -4.79
CA GLU A 436 23.14 -21.02 -5.52
C GLU A 436 22.65 -19.89 -6.45
N VAL A 437 22.64 -20.17 -7.76
CA VAL A 437 22.29 -19.23 -8.82
C VAL A 437 20.97 -19.65 -9.43
N LEU A 438 20.00 -18.72 -9.40
CA LEU A 438 18.71 -18.86 -10.06
C LEU A 438 18.86 -18.44 -11.54
N THR A 439 18.51 -19.33 -12.46
CA THR A 439 18.59 -19.10 -13.91
C THR A 439 17.18 -19.14 -14.50
N ALA A 440 16.74 -18.07 -15.18
CA ALA A 440 15.43 -18.04 -15.81
C ALA A 440 15.30 -19.13 -16.89
N GLU A 441 14.28 -19.97 -16.78
CA GLU A 441 13.92 -21.00 -17.78
C GLU A 441 12.87 -20.46 -18.76
N SER A 442 11.89 -19.72 -18.23
CA SER A 442 10.83 -19.09 -19.01
C SER A 442 10.59 -17.67 -18.53
N VAL A 443 10.20 -16.82 -19.48
CA VAL A 443 9.90 -15.40 -19.27
C VAL A 443 8.70 -15.05 -20.16
N THR A 444 7.52 -14.90 -19.56
CA THR A 444 6.28 -14.58 -20.27
C THR A 444 5.85 -13.16 -19.92
N LEU A 445 5.82 -12.27 -20.91
CA LEU A 445 5.36 -10.89 -20.70
C LEU A 445 3.82 -10.81 -20.63
N ALA A 446 3.31 -9.94 -19.76
CA ALA A 446 1.89 -9.63 -19.67
C ALA A 446 1.38 -8.94 -20.95
N SER A 447 0.14 -9.24 -21.34
CA SER A 447 -0.53 -8.63 -22.50
C SER A 447 -1.03 -7.20 -22.27
N SER A 448 -0.87 -6.68 -21.05
CA SER A 448 -1.26 -5.33 -20.64
C SER A 448 -0.26 -4.76 -19.63
N LYS A 449 -0.36 -3.45 -19.37
CA LYS A 449 0.46 -2.76 -18.37
C LYS A 449 -0.23 -2.73 -16.99
N ASN A 450 0.55 -2.91 -15.94
CA ASN A 450 0.18 -2.76 -14.53
C ASN A 450 1.04 -1.62 -13.95
N GLU A 451 0.44 -0.57 -13.41
CA GLU A 451 1.12 0.70 -13.03
C GLU A 451 2.06 1.28 -14.12
N GLY A 452 1.72 1.08 -15.40
CA GLY A 452 2.53 1.52 -16.55
C GLY A 452 3.66 0.57 -16.97
N VAL A 453 3.95 -0.46 -16.16
CA VAL A 453 4.96 -1.50 -16.39
C VAL A 453 4.35 -2.71 -17.11
N VAL A 454 5.10 -3.34 -18.02
CA VAL A 454 4.75 -4.69 -18.51
C VAL A 454 5.40 -5.70 -17.57
N GLU A 455 4.59 -6.52 -16.89
CA GLU A 455 5.10 -7.53 -15.96
C GLU A 455 5.66 -8.76 -16.69
N SER A 456 6.72 -9.35 -16.14
CA SER A 456 7.32 -10.60 -16.56
C SER A 456 6.96 -11.72 -15.58
N ALA A 457 6.19 -12.72 -16.02
CA ALA A 457 6.06 -13.98 -15.30
C ALA A 457 7.31 -14.84 -15.59
N ILE A 458 8.08 -15.15 -14.55
CA ILE A 458 9.37 -15.83 -14.63
C ILE A 458 9.26 -17.21 -13.94
N THR A 459 9.95 -18.21 -14.47
CA THR A 459 10.28 -19.46 -13.74
C THR A 459 11.80 -19.66 -13.72
N THR A 460 12.37 -20.20 -12.64
CA THR A 460 13.83 -20.42 -12.55
C THR A 460 14.24 -21.84 -12.20
N SER A 461 15.31 -22.29 -12.86
CA SER A 461 16.12 -23.43 -12.45
C SER A 461 17.18 -22.99 -11.45
N THR A 462 17.60 -23.92 -10.59
CA THR A 462 18.53 -23.65 -9.48
C THR A 462 19.81 -24.46 -9.68
N SER A 463 20.98 -23.83 -9.56
CA SER A 463 22.27 -24.53 -9.68
C SER A 463 23.35 -23.93 -8.77
N ARG A 464 24.20 -24.75 -8.16
CA ARG A 464 25.35 -24.28 -7.37
C ARG A 464 26.56 -24.07 -8.26
N ARG A 465 27.23 -22.92 -8.12
CA ARG A 465 28.41 -22.51 -8.89
C ARG A 465 29.29 -21.61 -8.04
N THR A 466 30.60 -21.64 -8.27
CA THR A 466 31.49 -20.62 -7.73
C THR A 466 31.23 -19.32 -8.50
N VAL A 467 30.74 -18.29 -7.81
CA VAL A 467 30.51 -16.96 -8.39
C VAL A 467 31.62 -16.00 -7.96
N ARG A 468 31.94 -15.03 -8.82
CA ARG A 468 32.83 -13.90 -8.51
C ARG A 468 32.07 -12.59 -8.63
N VAL A 469 32.00 -11.83 -7.53
CA VAL A 469 31.43 -10.48 -7.48
C VAL A 469 32.57 -9.52 -7.10
N PRO A 470 33.01 -8.62 -8.01
CA PRO A 470 34.15 -7.75 -7.75
C PRO A 470 33.96 -6.77 -6.58
N LYS A 471 35.08 -6.26 -6.03
CA LYS A 471 35.10 -5.16 -5.05
C LYS A 471 34.19 -4.01 -5.50
N GLY A 472 33.43 -3.46 -4.57
CA GLY A 472 32.41 -2.44 -4.81
C GLY A 472 31.06 -2.99 -5.24
N GLY A 473 30.92 -4.32 -5.43
CA GLY A 473 29.62 -4.99 -5.44
C GLY A 473 28.97 -5.00 -4.06
N PHE A 474 27.82 -5.67 -3.93
CA PHE A 474 26.98 -5.60 -2.73
C PHE A 474 26.73 -6.98 -2.11
N ARG A 475 26.56 -6.99 -0.79
CA ARG A 475 26.16 -8.15 0.01
C ARG A 475 25.03 -7.78 0.97
N VAL A 476 23.89 -8.47 0.84
CA VAL A 476 22.73 -8.34 1.72
C VAL A 476 22.67 -9.58 2.60
N SER A 477 23.10 -9.47 3.86
CA SER A 477 22.90 -10.61 4.79
C SER A 477 21.42 -10.75 5.10
N THR A 478 20.91 -11.98 5.19
CA THR A 478 19.52 -12.22 5.61
C THR A 478 19.37 -12.24 7.14
N ARG A 479 20.47 -12.15 7.90
CA ARG A 479 20.47 -12.09 9.37
C ARG A 479 20.21 -10.68 9.89
N GLN A 480 19.05 -10.14 9.52
CA GLN A 480 18.56 -8.81 9.91
C GLN A 480 17.02 -8.81 9.91
N LYS A 481 16.39 -7.95 10.72
CA LYS A 481 14.91 -7.89 10.84
C LYS A 481 14.20 -7.57 9.52
N ASN A 482 14.80 -6.71 8.68
CA ASN A 482 14.21 -6.24 7.43
C ASN A 482 14.48 -7.16 6.22
N ALA A 483 15.07 -8.35 6.45
CA ALA A 483 15.44 -9.28 5.37
C ALA A 483 14.26 -9.75 4.50
N ALA A 484 13.02 -9.65 4.99
CA ALA A 484 11.83 -9.97 4.24
C ALA A 484 11.69 -9.15 2.93
N PHE A 485 12.20 -7.91 2.89
CA PHE A 485 12.27 -7.13 1.65
C PHE A 485 13.21 -7.73 0.62
N ALA A 486 14.36 -8.28 1.03
CA ALA A 486 15.26 -8.97 0.12
C ALA A 486 14.59 -10.23 -0.47
N PHE A 487 13.77 -10.94 0.32
CA PHE A 487 13.06 -12.13 -0.15
C PHE A 487 12.03 -11.79 -1.24
N VAL A 488 11.22 -10.74 -1.06
CA VAL A 488 10.16 -10.39 -2.04
C VAL A 488 10.66 -9.64 -3.27
N LEU A 489 11.85 -9.04 -3.22
CA LEU A 489 12.44 -8.26 -4.33
C LEU A 489 13.47 -9.02 -5.18
N LEU A 490 14.26 -9.93 -4.58
CA LEU A 490 15.40 -10.57 -5.22
C LEU A 490 15.14 -12.02 -5.66
N GLU A 491 14.06 -12.65 -5.20
CA GLU A 491 13.61 -13.95 -5.71
C GLU A 491 12.77 -13.73 -6.98
N PRO A 492 13.22 -14.16 -8.19
CA PRO A 492 12.66 -13.65 -9.45
C PRO A 492 11.17 -13.89 -9.66
N GLU A 493 10.61 -14.99 -9.15
CA GLU A 493 9.19 -15.34 -9.26
C GLU A 493 8.28 -14.52 -8.31
N GLY A 494 8.86 -13.79 -7.36
CA GLY A 494 8.13 -13.08 -6.30
C GLY A 494 7.12 -12.06 -6.82
N ASN A 495 6.00 -11.91 -6.11
CA ASN A 495 4.90 -11.02 -6.53
C ASN A 495 5.23 -9.51 -6.51
N ALA A 496 6.37 -9.13 -5.93
CA ALA A 496 6.94 -7.78 -5.94
C ALA A 496 8.37 -7.73 -6.54
N SER A 497 8.83 -8.84 -7.16
CA SER A 497 10.19 -9.01 -7.71
C SER A 497 10.61 -7.88 -8.65
N LEU A 498 11.84 -7.38 -8.49
CA LEU A 498 12.38 -6.34 -9.37
C LEU A 498 12.52 -6.85 -10.82
N ALA A 499 12.84 -8.14 -10.99
CA ALA A 499 12.87 -8.81 -12.29
C ALA A 499 11.46 -8.97 -12.90
N ARG A 500 10.43 -9.22 -12.06
CA ARG A 500 9.03 -9.26 -12.51
C ARG A 500 8.55 -7.91 -13.05
N TYR A 501 9.00 -6.80 -12.46
CA TYR A 501 8.61 -5.45 -12.88
C TYR A 501 9.64 -4.77 -13.81
N ASN A 502 10.68 -5.49 -14.25
CA ASN A 502 11.73 -4.97 -15.14
C ASN A 502 12.33 -3.62 -14.67
N VAL A 503 12.46 -3.41 -13.34
CA VAL A 503 12.82 -2.11 -12.74
C VAL A 503 14.34 -1.91 -12.70
N ASP A 504 14.98 -2.15 -13.83
CA ASP A 504 16.43 -2.14 -14.00
C ASP A 504 16.90 -0.73 -14.39
N GLU A 505 17.03 0.16 -13.42
CA GLU A 505 17.55 1.53 -13.62
C GLU A 505 19.02 1.57 -14.13
N ALA A 506 19.70 0.42 -14.15
CA ALA A 506 20.98 0.23 -14.84
C ALA A 506 20.83 0.14 -16.38
N ALA A 507 19.64 -0.19 -16.89
CA ALA A 507 19.30 -0.29 -18.31
C ALA A 507 18.64 1.01 -18.79
N GLY A 508 19.45 2.02 -19.10
CA GLY A 508 19.04 3.30 -19.68
C GLY A 508 18.54 3.22 -21.14
N ALA A 509 17.73 2.22 -21.47
CA ALA A 509 17.07 2.03 -22.76
C ALA A 509 15.81 1.18 -22.62
N TYR A 510 14.67 1.66 -23.14
CA TYR A 510 13.61 0.74 -23.57
C TYR A 510 14.18 -0.14 -24.70
N PRO A 511 14.00 -1.47 -24.67
CA PRO A 511 14.51 -2.32 -25.75
C PRO A 511 13.79 -2.02 -27.06
N ASP A 512 14.57 -1.71 -28.09
CA ASP A 512 14.11 -1.61 -29.47
C ASP A 512 13.62 -3.00 -29.94
N SER A 513 12.43 -3.06 -30.52
CA SER A 513 11.76 -4.30 -30.92
C SER A 513 12.34 -4.96 -32.19
N SER A 514 13.57 -4.64 -32.58
CA SER A 514 14.19 -5.04 -33.85
C SER A 514 15.39 -5.99 -33.76
N THR A 515 15.96 -6.23 -32.57
CA THR A 515 17.15 -7.09 -32.41
C THR A 515 16.83 -8.46 -31.78
N ASP A 516 16.72 -9.48 -32.62
CA ASP A 516 16.43 -10.89 -32.27
C ASP A 516 17.61 -11.64 -31.59
N ARG A 517 18.38 -10.93 -30.73
CA ARG A 517 19.57 -11.45 -30.03
C ARG A 517 19.88 -10.73 -28.71
N MET A 518 19.18 -11.09 -27.64
CA MET A 518 19.79 -11.21 -26.31
C MET A 518 19.15 -12.37 -25.53
N PRO A 519 19.94 -13.22 -24.85
CA PRO A 519 19.38 -14.05 -23.78
C PRO A 519 18.94 -13.15 -22.61
N PRO A 520 17.84 -13.45 -21.90
CA PRO A 520 17.38 -12.67 -20.76
C PRO A 520 18.28 -12.91 -19.55
N VAL A 521 19.45 -12.27 -19.55
CA VAL A 521 20.39 -12.25 -18.41
C VAL A 521 19.87 -11.26 -17.37
N PHE A 522 18.78 -11.64 -16.71
CA PHE A 522 18.37 -11.03 -15.46
C PHE A 522 19.54 -11.05 -14.44
N PRO A 523 19.60 -10.08 -13.51
CA PRO A 523 20.68 -9.96 -12.54
C PRO A 523 21.10 -11.29 -11.90
N TRP A 524 22.42 -11.55 -11.91
CA TRP A 524 23.03 -12.75 -11.32
C TRP A 524 22.96 -12.69 -9.78
N TRP A 525 21.81 -13.07 -9.21
CA TRP A 525 21.64 -13.18 -7.76
C TRP A 525 22.37 -14.43 -7.24
N GLY A 526 23.50 -14.23 -6.54
CA GLY A 526 24.15 -15.30 -5.81
C GLY A 526 23.51 -15.48 -4.43
N ARG A 527 22.79 -16.59 -4.22
CA ARG A 527 22.27 -17.02 -2.90
C ARG A 527 23.37 -17.80 -2.17
N ILE A 528 23.97 -17.25 -1.12
CA ILE A 528 24.98 -17.99 -0.33
C ILE A 528 24.29 -19.08 0.50
N GLY A 529 24.70 -20.33 0.33
CA GLY A 529 24.02 -21.50 0.89
C GLY A 529 24.06 -21.58 2.43
N GLY A 530 22.89 -21.76 3.05
CA GLY A 530 22.71 -21.83 4.51
C GLY A 530 23.08 -23.18 5.16
N ALA A 531 24.28 -23.70 4.95
CA ALA A 531 24.78 -24.88 5.68
C ALA A 531 26.32 -24.93 5.74
N MET A 532 26.89 -24.59 6.90
CA MET A 532 28.28 -24.91 7.25
C MET A 532 28.31 -25.58 8.63
N HIS A 533 29.00 -26.73 8.73
CA HIS A 533 29.26 -27.36 10.03
C HIS A 533 30.20 -26.48 10.86
N PRO A 534 30.04 -26.41 12.20
CA PRO A 534 30.83 -25.54 13.09
C PRO A 534 32.25 -26.09 13.38
N LEU A 535 32.91 -26.64 12.36
CA LEU A 535 34.27 -27.20 12.42
C LEU A 535 35.19 -26.69 11.30
N SER A 536 34.67 -25.97 10.30
CA SER A 536 35.46 -25.41 9.19
C SER A 536 36.03 -24.01 9.44
N PHE A 537 36.04 -23.54 10.70
CA PHE A 537 36.49 -22.20 11.09
C PHE A 537 37.75 -22.23 11.97
N LEU A 538 38.78 -22.96 11.51
CA LEU A 538 40.12 -22.89 12.07
C LEU A 538 41.17 -23.02 10.94
N LEU A 539 42.23 -22.22 11.00
CA LEU A 539 43.29 -22.05 9.99
C LEU A 539 42.81 -21.63 8.58
N ILE A 540 42.92 -20.33 8.27
CA ILE A 540 43.96 -19.86 7.33
C ILE A 540 44.54 -18.55 7.88
N LEU A 541 45.82 -18.57 8.29
CA LEU A 541 46.63 -17.38 8.56
C LEU A 541 48.10 -17.76 8.35
N PHE A 542 48.76 -17.11 7.39
CA PHE A 542 50.15 -17.28 6.96
C PHE A 542 50.63 -18.70 6.55
N ALA A 543 50.93 -18.86 5.27
CA ALA A 543 52.26 -19.28 4.80
C ALA A 543 52.37 -19.14 3.27
N THR A 544 53.59 -18.99 2.76
CA THR A 544 53.91 -18.91 1.32
C THR A 544 54.82 -20.06 0.87
N SER A 545 54.76 -20.38 -0.42
CA SER A 545 55.82 -21.02 -1.24
C SER A 545 55.94 -22.56 -1.27
N ALA A 546 56.09 -23.05 -2.52
CA ALA A 546 56.92 -24.17 -3.01
C ALA A 546 56.35 -25.62 -3.16
N THR A 547 56.43 -26.10 -4.42
CA THR A 547 56.83 -27.46 -4.89
C THR A 547 56.04 -28.73 -4.53
N ALA A 548 54.98 -28.99 -5.30
CA ALA A 548 54.86 -30.08 -6.31
C ALA A 548 55.21 -31.58 -6.01
N LEU A 549 54.21 -32.45 -6.30
CA LEU A 549 54.26 -33.86 -6.79
C LEU A 549 54.66 -35.01 -5.81
N PRO A 550 54.23 -36.28 -6.05
CA PRO A 550 53.01 -36.78 -6.73
C PRO A 550 52.23 -37.87 -5.94
N ALA A 551 51.14 -38.38 -6.53
CA ALA A 551 50.13 -39.24 -5.88
C ALA A 551 50.42 -40.76 -5.81
N THR A 552 49.64 -41.48 -4.98
CA THR A 552 49.01 -42.78 -5.34
C THR A 552 47.83 -43.10 -4.37
N PRO A 553 46.85 -43.97 -4.74
CA PRO A 553 45.58 -44.11 -4.02
C PRO A 553 45.42 -45.42 -3.21
N ALA A 554 44.37 -45.48 -2.38
CA ALA A 554 43.81 -46.72 -1.84
C ALA A 554 42.26 -46.66 -1.83
N SER A 555 41.61 -47.81 -1.99
CA SER A 555 40.14 -47.97 -2.14
C SER A 555 39.63 -49.06 -1.16
N PRO A 556 38.31 -49.31 -1.02
CA PRO A 556 37.72 -49.59 0.29
C PRO A 556 37.44 -51.08 0.59
N THR A 557 37.02 -51.36 1.82
CA THR A 557 36.33 -52.61 2.20
C THR A 557 35.40 -52.35 3.41
N PRO A 558 34.21 -52.98 3.51
CA PRO A 558 33.21 -52.64 4.53
C PRO A 558 33.20 -53.62 5.72
N CYS A 559 32.48 -53.28 6.79
CA CYS A 559 31.90 -54.28 7.70
C CYS A 559 30.62 -53.78 8.37
N THR A 560 29.81 -54.71 8.88
CA THR A 560 28.39 -54.51 9.20
C THR A 560 28.09 -54.51 10.71
N MET A 561 27.06 -53.75 11.10
CA MET A 561 26.20 -53.87 12.29
C MET A 561 26.74 -54.51 13.59
N SER A 562 26.57 -53.76 14.69
CA SER A 562 25.90 -54.27 15.90
C SER A 562 25.26 -53.13 16.69
N LEU A 563 24.06 -53.36 17.22
CA LEU A 563 23.39 -52.48 18.20
C LEU A 563 23.69 -52.98 19.61
N PRO A 564 23.69 -52.07 20.60
CA PRO A 564 22.80 -52.27 21.74
C PRO A 564 21.90 -51.06 22.03
N THR A 565 20.73 -51.33 22.61
CA THR A 565 19.92 -50.39 23.40
C THR A 565 20.70 -49.97 24.67
N ASP A 566 20.47 -48.82 25.30
CA ASP A 566 19.18 -48.43 25.89
C ASP A 566 19.05 -46.93 26.28
N ALA A 567 17.81 -46.55 26.61
CA ALA A 567 17.34 -45.50 27.53
C ALA A 567 17.70 -43.99 27.34
N SER A 568 16.62 -43.21 27.20
CA SER A 568 16.40 -41.85 27.75
C SER A 568 17.11 -40.62 27.13
N LEU A 569 16.37 -39.87 26.28
CA LEU A 569 15.94 -38.48 26.54
C LEU A 569 15.22 -37.86 25.31
N THR A 570 14.05 -38.39 24.95
CA THR A 570 13.21 -37.82 23.87
C THR A 570 12.17 -36.86 24.41
N ARG A 571 12.38 -35.54 24.19
CA ARG A 571 11.39 -34.49 24.45
C ARG A 571 10.28 -34.57 23.37
N PRO A 572 8.99 -34.66 23.73
CA PRO A 572 7.92 -34.82 22.73
C PRO A 572 7.67 -33.53 21.94
N PRO A 573 7.15 -33.63 20.69
CA PRO A 573 6.73 -32.46 19.92
C PRO A 573 5.51 -31.77 20.58
N PRO A 574 5.31 -30.45 20.36
CA PRO A 574 4.19 -29.72 20.92
C PRO A 574 2.86 -30.25 20.37
N ARG A 575 1.89 -30.48 21.27
CA ARG A 575 0.51 -30.82 20.87
C ARG A 575 -0.27 -29.55 20.47
N PRO A 576 -1.19 -29.64 19.50
CA PRO A 576 -2.09 -28.53 19.19
C PRO A 576 -3.04 -28.25 20.35
N PHE A 577 -3.37 -26.97 20.53
CA PHE A 577 -4.35 -26.50 21.52
C PHE A 577 -5.75 -27.03 21.18
N ARG A 578 -6.49 -27.55 22.17
CA ARG A 578 -7.94 -27.78 22.08
C ARG A 578 -8.67 -26.74 22.94
N PRO A 579 -9.81 -26.19 22.49
CA PRO A 579 -10.74 -25.50 23.37
C PRO A 579 -11.28 -26.45 24.44
N THR A 580 -11.65 -25.91 25.60
CA THR A 580 -12.35 -26.64 26.67
C THR A 580 -13.81 -26.88 26.31
N ASP A 581 -14.35 -28.03 26.70
CA ASP A 581 -15.73 -28.44 26.43
C ASP A 581 -16.78 -27.55 27.12
N ALA A 582 -17.94 -27.43 26.48
CA ALA A 582 -19.19 -26.93 27.09
C ALA A 582 -20.29 -28.00 26.96
N PRO A 583 -21.25 -28.11 27.90
CA PRO A 583 -22.14 -29.28 27.96
C PRO A 583 -23.14 -29.36 26.80
N SER A 584 -23.41 -30.58 26.35
CA SER A 584 -24.27 -30.89 25.19
C SER A 584 -25.59 -31.56 25.59
N ALA A 585 -26.74 -31.00 25.16
CA ALA A 585 -28.00 -31.69 24.87
C ALA A 585 -29.11 -30.69 24.47
N PRO A 586 -30.13 -31.08 23.69
CA PRO A 586 -30.12 -32.01 22.56
C PRO A 586 -30.67 -31.35 21.28
N SER A 587 -30.91 -32.13 20.23
CA SER A 587 -31.58 -31.73 19.00
C SER A 587 -33.10 -31.93 19.06
N ASP A 588 -33.86 -30.99 18.52
CA ASP A 588 -35.25 -31.20 18.04
C ASP A 588 -35.42 -30.50 16.68
N GLU A 589 -36.34 -31.01 15.85
CA GLU A 589 -36.74 -30.42 14.56
C GLU A 589 -38.02 -29.55 14.72
N GLU A 590 -38.67 -29.24 13.60
CA GLU A 590 -40.10 -28.86 13.48
C GLU A 590 -40.50 -27.36 13.58
N THR A 591 -40.61 -26.77 12.38
CA THR A 591 -41.59 -25.76 11.89
C THR A 591 -41.74 -24.34 12.48
N ASP A 592 -41.82 -23.38 11.54
CA ASP A 592 -42.51 -22.08 11.69
C ASP A 592 -44.02 -22.33 11.87
N PRO A 593 -44.66 -21.63 12.84
CA PRO A 593 -45.70 -20.71 12.40
C PRO A 593 -45.78 -19.39 13.20
N THR A 594 -45.65 -18.27 12.49
CA THR A 594 -46.44 -17.06 12.77
C THR A 594 -47.95 -17.36 12.62
N PRO A 595 -48.91 -16.64 13.28
CA PRO A 595 -48.83 -15.20 13.60
C PRO A 595 -49.57 -14.73 14.89
N SER A 596 -49.73 -13.40 14.98
CA SER A 596 -50.81 -12.60 15.63
C SER A 596 -50.45 -11.75 16.86
N GLN A 597 -51.20 -10.66 17.02
CA GLN A 597 -51.08 -9.64 18.08
C GLN A 597 -52.24 -9.74 19.07
N ILE A 598 -52.07 -9.24 20.30
CA ILE A 598 -53.13 -8.57 21.09
C ILE A 598 -52.50 -7.74 22.24
N TYR A 599 -53.22 -6.70 22.68
CA TYR A 599 -52.83 -5.78 23.78
C TYR A 599 -53.00 -6.41 25.18
N THR A 600 -52.38 -5.84 26.23
CA THR A 600 -53.09 -5.18 27.37
C THR A 600 -52.16 -4.59 28.46
N LEU A 601 -52.37 -3.30 28.75
CA LEU A 601 -52.21 -2.49 29.98
C LEU A 601 -51.44 -3.01 31.24
N LEU A 602 -50.45 -2.19 31.69
CA LEU A 602 -50.26 -1.56 33.05
C LEU A 602 -50.24 -2.44 34.35
N PRO A 603 -49.75 -1.93 35.52
CA PRO A 603 -49.45 -0.54 35.90
C PRO A 603 -48.07 -0.26 36.56
N VAL A 604 -47.87 1.02 36.93
CA VAL A 604 -46.70 1.63 37.59
C VAL A 604 -46.88 1.69 39.12
N PRO A 605 -45.83 1.51 39.93
CA PRO A 605 -45.74 2.03 41.30
C PRO A 605 -45.03 3.39 41.35
N SER A 606 -45.55 4.34 42.14
CA SER A 606 -45.07 5.73 42.24
C SER A 606 -44.41 6.03 43.58
N ASN A 607 -43.63 7.13 43.63
CA ASN A 607 -43.60 7.98 44.84
C ASN A 607 -43.10 9.41 44.55
N SER A 608 -43.47 10.34 45.43
CA SER A 608 -43.09 11.78 45.43
C SER A 608 -42.01 12.04 46.51
N SER A 609 -41.42 13.23 46.76
CA SER A 609 -41.69 14.66 46.45
C SER A 609 -40.33 15.44 46.47
N SER A 610 -40.14 16.77 46.63
CA SER A 610 -41.01 17.93 46.91
C SER A 610 -40.40 19.29 46.45
N SER A 611 -41.09 19.97 45.53
CA SER A 611 -41.46 21.41 45.55
C SER A 611 -40.52 22.52 46.08
N ALA A 612 -40.15 23.45 45.19
CA ALA A 612 -39.98 24.87 45.50
C ALA A 612 -40.31 25.80 44.29
N SER A 613 -40.97 26.92 44.59
CA SER A 613 -41.27 28.13 43.79
C SER A 613 -39.99 28.81 43.24
N ASN A 614 -39.97 29.72 42.24
CA ASN A 614 -40.95 30.55 41.47
C ASN A 614 -40.19 31.14 40.21
N THR A 615 -40.72 31.82 39.17
CA THR A 615 -42.05 32.24 38.63
C THR A 615 -41.88 32.73 37.16
N THR A 616 -42.99 32.89 36.40
CA THR A 616 -43.24 33.89 35.28
C THR A 616 -42.13 34.28 34.27
N ALA A 617 -42.32 34.33 32.94
CA ALA A 617 -43.48 34.08 32.05
C ALA A 617 -42.95 33.86 30.58
N PRO A 618 -43.77 33.77 29.51
CA PRO A 618 -43.49 32.82 28.42
C PRO A 618 -42.95 33.40 27.10
N CYS A 619 -42.31 32.55 26.30
CA CYS A 619 -42.27 32.70 24.85
C CYS A 619 -42.34 31.33 24.15
N SER A 620 -43.32 31.14 23.26
CA SER A 620 -43.53 29.89 22.52
C SER A 620 -42.78 29.88 21.19
N ARG A 621 -42.02 28.82 20.90
CA ARG A 621 -41.68 28.40 19.53
C ARG A 621 -41.75 26.88 19.40
N ARG A 622 -42.60 26.41 18.48
CA ARG A 622 -42.58 25.01 17.99
C ARG A 622 -41.36 24.79 17.09
N PRO A 623 -40.81 23.57 17.01
CA PRO A 623 -39.87 23.22 15.95
C PRO A 623 -40.56 23.25 14.58
N LEU A 624 -39.93 23.90 13.60
CA LEU A 624 -40.38 23.93 12.21
C LEU A 624 -39.66 22.83 11.42
N ARG A 625 -40.40 21.84 10.92
CA ARG A 625 -39.90 20.94 9.87
C ARG A 625 -39.81 21.71 8.56
N LEU A 626 -38.65 21.69 7.92
CA LEU A 626 -38.52 22.06 6.51
C LEU A 626 -38.48 20.80 5.64
N GLY A 627 -39.28 20.79 4.58
CA GLY A 627 -39.29 19.73 3.56
C GLY A 627 -38.48 20.13 2.32
N PRO A 628 -38.28 19.21 1.37
CA PRO A 628 -37.41 19.45 0.21
C PRO A 628 -37.98 20.52 -0.74
N ALA A 629 -37.12 21.45 -1.17
CA ALA A 629 -37.49 22.52 -2.08
C ALA A 629 -37.71 22.01 -3.51
N ARG A 630 -38.85 22.37 -4.13
CA ARG A 630 -39.06 22.27 -5.58
C ARG A 630 -38.73 23.60 -6.23
N LEU A 631 -37.88 23.60 -7.26
CA LEU A 631 -37.68 24.77 -8.13
C LEU A 631 -38.62 24.74 -9.33
N HIS A 632 -39.20 25.89 -9.67
CA HIS A 632 -40.10 26.09 -10.80
C HIS A 632 -39.33 26.42 -12.10
N LYS A 633 -39.99 26.19 -13.24
CA LYS A 633 -39.43 26.30 -14.60
C LYS A 633 -40.23 27.28 -15.46
N LYS A 634 -39.56 28.29 -16.05
CA LYS A 634 -39.88 29.07 -17.29
C LYS A 634 -39.21 30.46 -17.24
N PRO A 635 -39.07 31.19 -18.37
CA PRO A 635 -38.86 30.75 -19.76
C PRO A 635 -37.71 31.52 -20.48
N SER A 636 -37.34 31.10 -21.69
CA SER A 636 -36.40 31.83 -22.57
C SER A 636 -37.10 32.91 -23.42
N PRO A 637 -36.40 33.99 -23.81
CA PRO A 637 -36.66 34.75 -25.04
C PRO A 637 -35.71 34.34 -26.18
N SER A 638 -35.97 34.81 -27.41
CA SER A 638 -35.23 34.45 -28.63
C SER A 638 -34.95 35.66 -29.54
N SER A 639 -33.84 35.62 -30.28
CA SER A 639 -33.61 36.38 -31.52
C SER A 639 -32.49 35.70 -32.34
N ALA A 640 -32.36 36.01 -33.63
CA ALA A 640 -31.51 35.27 -34.58
C ALA A 640 -30.90 36.16 -35.67
N SER A 641 -29.75 35.74 -36.20
CA SER A 641 -29.04 36.18 -37.42
C SER A 641 -27.67 35.46 -37.42
N GLU A 642 -27.00 35.03 -38.49
CA GLU A 642 -27.29 34.64 -39.89
C GLU A 642 -26.02 33.89 -40.41
N ALA A 643 -26.02 33.35 -41.63
CA ALA A 643 -24.82 32.77 -42.25
C ALA A 643 -24.83 32.81 -43.79
N PRO A 644 -23.66 33.02 -44.43
CA PRO A 644 -23.33 32.47 -45.75
C PRO A 644 -22.30 31.32 -45.61
N ALA A 645 -22.54 30.13 -46.18
CA ALA A 645 -22.15 29.73 -47.55
C ALA A 645 -20.61 29.51 -47.72
N ALA A 646 -20.13 28.27 -47.90
CA ALA A 646 -19.95 27.55 -49.20
C ALA A 646 -18.86 28.20 -50.09
N VAL A 647 -18.03 27.55 -50.91
CA VAL A 647 -18.06 26.33 -51.76
C VAL A 647 -16.59 25.78 -51.77
N ALA A 648 -16.20 24.50 -51.98
CA ALA A 648 -16.77 23.36 -52.73
C ALA A 648 -16.44 21.99 -52.07
N GLY A 649 -16.58 20.89 -52.84
CA GLY A 649 -15.90 19.61 -52.61
C GLY A 649 -15.46 18.96 -53.93
N VAL A 650 -14.46 18.08 -53.91
CA VAL A 650 -14.02 17.26 -55.06
C VAL A 650 -13.81 15.83 -54.59
N ALA A 651 -14.48 14.88 -55.23
CA ALA A 651 -14.19 13.46 -55.11
C ALA A 651 -13.56 12.99 -56.43
N ILE A 652 -12.51 12.18 -56.34
CA ILE A 652 -11.97 11.41 -57.47
C ILE A 652 -12.05 9.93 -57.10
N ALA A 653 -12.37 9.11 -58.11
CA ALA A 653 -12.83 7.74 -57.94
C ALA A 653 -11.73 6.75 -57.49
N ALA A 654 -12.16 5.61 -56.98
CA ALA A 654 -11.28 4.49 -56.67
C ALA A 654 -10.66 3.88 -57.93
N ALA A 655 -9.38 3.50 -57.83
CA ALA A 655 -8.78 2.49 -58.68
C ALA A 655 -8.54 1.25 -57.82
N ALA A 656 -9.10 0.10 -58.22
CA ALA A 656 -8.65 -1.18 -57.68
C ALA A 656 -7.31 -1.53 -58.33
N ALA A 657 -6.33 -1.89 -57.51
CA ALA A 657 -5.03 -2.40 -57.95
C ALA A 657 -4.76 -3.72 -57.22
N GLU A 658 -4.10 -4.64 -57.90
CA GLU A 658 -4.08 -6.06 -57.56
C GLU A 658 -3.13 -6.37 -56.39
N THR A 659 -3.42 -7.45 -55.67
CA THR A 659 -2.54 -8.00 -54.63
C THR A 659 -1.31 -8.67 -55.24
N PRO A 660 -0.08 -8.24 -54.93
CA PRO A 660 1.12 -9.01 -55.21
C PRO A 660 1.33 -10.03 -54.08
N THR A 661 1.25 -11.32 -54.40
CA THR A 661 1.81 -12.37 -53.55
C THR A 661 3.33 -12.33 -53.67
N SER A 662 4.03 -12.04 -52.57
CA SER A 662 5.48 -11.98 -52.52
C SER A 662 5.98 -12.39 -51.14
N ASP A 663 6.46 -13.63 -51.02
CA ASP A 663 7.16 -14.11 -49.83
C ASP A 663 8.57 -13.50 -49.79
N GLY A 664 8.76 -12.54 -48.88
CA GLY A 664 10.06 -11.90 -48.67
C GLY A 664 10.03 -10.91 -47.50
N PRO A 665 11.18 -10.63 -46.86
CA PRO A 665 11.28 -9.60 -45.83
C PRO A 665 10.90 -8.23 -46.42
N ARG A 666 10.03 -7.49 -45.72
CA ARG A 666 9.68 -6.12 -46.13
C ARG A 666 10.84 -5.17 -45.82
N ASP A 667 11.30 -4.42 -46.81
CA ASP A 667 12.27 -3.35 -46.61
C ASP A 667 11.61 -2.13 -45.95
N TYR A 668 11.60 -2.12 -44.61
CA TYR A 668 11.09 -0.99 -43.83
C TYR A 668 11.96 0.27 -43.92
N ALA A 669 13.23 0.18 -44.38
CA ALA A 669 14.07 1.38 -44.53
C ALA A 669 13.53 2.29 -45.65
N SER A 670 12.91 1.71 -46.69
CA SER A 670 12.22 2.45 -47.75
C SER A 670 11.01 3.28 -47.28
N LEU A 671 10.50 3.04 -46.06
CA LEU A 671 9.31 3.71 -45.49
C LEU A 671 9.66 4.87 -44.52
N ILE A 672 10.94 5.20 -44.38
CA ILE A 672 11.45 6.23 -43.47
C ILE A 672 11.97 7.41 -44.32
N PRO A 673 11.26 8.55 -44.38
CA PRO A 673 11.78 9.73 -45.07
C PRO A 673 13.02 10.28 -44.32
N PRO A 674 14.09 10.66 -45.03
CA PRO A 674 15.29 11.20 -44.41
C PRO A 674 15.00 12.53 -43.69
N ALA A 675 15.80 12.84 -42.66
CA ALA A 675 15.69 14.09 -41.93
C ALA A 675 15.83 15.29 -42.89
N PRO A 676 14.98 16.35 -42.76
CA PRO A 676 15.16 17.58 -43.50
C PRO A 676 16.56 18.15 -43.26
N GLY A 677 17.26 18.57 -44.31
CA GLY A 677 18.65 19.08 -44.23
C GLY A 677 18.85 20.39 -43.45
N VAL A 678 17.85 20.83 -42.69
CA VAL A 678 17.87 22.01 -41.83
C VAL A 678 17.44 21.58 -40.43
N THR A 679 18.39 21.45 -39.52
CA THR A 679 18.12 21.26 -38.09
C THR A 679 17.52 22.55 -37.51
N PRO A 680 16.45 22.48 -36.69
CA PRO A 680 15.96 23.64 -35.95
C PRO A 680 17.06 24.28 -35.10
N ARG A 681 17.08 25.62 -35.04
CA ARG A 681 18.00 26.34 -34.15
C ARG A 681 17.63 26.06 -32.69
N PRO A 682 18.61 25.98 -31.76
CA PRO A 682 18.33 25.95 -30.33
C PRO A 682 17.60 27.22 -29.87
N GLU A 683 16.87 27.15 -28.75
CA GLU A 683 16.41 28.37 -28.08
C GLU A 683 17.61 29.13 -27.48
N PRO A 684 17.63 30.48 -27.56
CA PRO A 684 18.65 31.27 -26.90
C PRO A 684 18.54 31.19 -25.37
N ASN A 685 19.63 31.55 -24.68
CA ASN A 685 19.74 31.77 -23.23
C ASN A 685 19.47 30.56 -22.30
N LEU A 686 19.11 29.38 -22.82
CA LEU A 686 18.86 28.18 -21.98
C LEU A 686 20.03 27.86 -21.02
N ALA A 687 21.28 28.02 -21.48
CA ALA A 687 22.47 27.75 -20.67
C ALA A 687 22.61 28.74 -19.49
N GLU A 688 22.18 29.99 -19.65
CA GLU A 688 22.17 31.00 -18.57
C GLU A 688 21.10 30.69 -17.52
N MET A 689 20.01 30.04 -17.95
CA MET A 689 18.93 29.54 -17.08
C MET A 689 19.25 28.18 -16.43
N GLY A 690 20.43 27.59 -16.69
CA GLY A 690 20.80 26.27 -16.14
C GLY A 690 20.21 25.08 -16.89
N TYR A 691 19.92 25.20 -18.18
CA TYR A 691 19.40 24.14 -19.04
C TYR A 691 20.24 23.93 -20.31
N TYR A 692 20.15 22.74 -20.91
CA TYR A 692 20.63 22.45 -22.25
C TYR A 692 19.52 21.81 -23.10
N GLN A 693 19.59 21.98 -24.42
CA GLN A 693 18.60 21.43 -25.35
C GLN A 693 19.27 20.49 -26.36
N THR A 694 18.77 19.26 -26.42
CA THR A 694 19.15 18.29 -27.47
C THR A 694 18.13 18.39 -28.61
N THR A 695 18.57 18.35 -29.85
CA THR A 695 17.69 18.31 -31.03
C THR A 695 17.96 17.04 -31.84
N TYR A 696 16.92 16.23 -32.07
CA TYR A 696 17.01 14.99 -32.86
C TYR A 696 15.80 14.80 -33.77
N TRP A 697 15.99 14.09 -34.88
CA TRP A 697 14.91 13.68 -35.78
C TRP A 697 14.52 12.24 -35.44
N SER A 698 13.22 11.97 -35.33
CA SER A 698 12.72 10.60 -35.16
C SER A 698 11.43 10.38 -35.93
N CYS A 699 11.26 9.13 -36.40
CA CYS A 699 10.08 8.64 -37.08
C CYS A 699 9.40 7.57 -36.22
N ALA A 700 8.06 7.61 -36.16
CA ALA A 700 7.23 6.56 -35.60
C ALA A 700 6.32 6.00 -36.70
N THR A 701 6.46 4.71 -36.99
CA THR A 701 5.67 4.02 -38.02
C THR A 701 4.64 3.11 -37.36
N ARG A 702 3.37 3.24 -37.75
CA ARG A 702 2.26 2.39 -37.29
C ARG A 702 1.49 1.87 -38.49
N GLY A 703 1.57 0.56 -38.74
CA GLY A 703 1.06 -0.04 -39.97
C GLY A 703 1.82 0.49 -41.19
N THR A 704 1.13 1.13 -42.12
CA THR A 704 1.70 1.75 -43.32
C THR A 704 1.94 3.26 -43.17
N SER A 705 1.63 3.86 -42.02
CA SER A 705 1.77 5.31 -41.80
C SER A 705 3.01 5.63 -40.96
N SER A 706 3.96 6.36 -41.54
CA SER A 706 5.12 6.94 -40.85
C SER A 706 4.87 8.41 -40.51
N HIS A 707 4.98 8.79 -39.25
CA HIS A 707 5.00 10.19 -38.81
C HIS A 707 6.40 10.54 -38.30
N CYS A 708 7.02 11.59 -38.83
CA CYS A 708 8.38 12.00 -38.48
C CYS A 708 8.44 13.47 -38.07
N GLY A 709 9.33 13.80 -37.13
CA GLY A 709 9.46 15.17 -36.64
C GLY A 709 10.79 15.43 -35.94
N TRP A 710 11.07 16.72 -35.73
CA TRP A 710 12.17 17.20 -34.89
C TRP A 710 11.70 17.29 -33.44
N HIS A 711 12.39 16.59 -32.54
CA HIS A 711 12.18 16.64 -31.10
C HIS A 711 13.28 17.50 -30.47
N ARG A 712 12.92 18.33 -29.48
CA ARG A 712 13.79 19.37 -28.89
C ARG A 712 13.74 19.42 -27.34
N PRO A 713 13.90 18.29 -26.62
CA PRO A 713 13.84 18.27 -25.16
C PRO A 713 14.83 19.25 -24.52
N ILE A 714 14.36 19.91 -23.47
CA ILE A 714 15.13 20.82 -22.61
C ILE A 714 15.41 20.05 -21.30
N MET A 715 16.67 20.01 -20.90
CA MET A 715 17.20 19.20 -19.79
C MET A 715 17.96 20.10 -18.82
N VAL A 716 17.94 19.82 -17.52
CA VAL A 716 18.71 20.58 -16.51
C VAL A 716 20.21 20.34 -16.72
N ALA A 717 21.01 21.41 -16.70
CA ALA A 717 22.46 21.33 -16.78
C ALA A 717 23.08 20.92 -15.43
N PRO A 718 23.99 19.94 -15.38
CA PRO A 718 24.54 19.43 -14.12
C PRO A 718 25.50 20.44 -13.46
N ALA A 719 25.13 20.94 -12.27
CA ALA A 719 25.90 21.94 -11.53
C ALA A 719 26.66 21.35 -10.33
N ASN A 720 28.00 21.35 -10.42
CA ASN A 720 28.99 21.47 -9.32
C ASN A 720 28.63 20.88 -7.93
N ALA A 721 28.39 19.58 -7.84
CA ALA A 721 28.12 18.86 -6.58
C ALA A 721 29.30 18.80 -5.57
N ALA A 722 30.38 19.57 -5.78
CA ALA A 722 31.65 19.43 -5.05
C ALA A 722 31.80 20.33 -3.80
N VAL A 723 31.00 21.40 -3.68
CA VAL A 723 31.29 22.47 -2.69
C VAL A 723 30.69 22.18 -1.30
N ASN A 724 29.48 21.60 -1.24
CA ASN A 724 28.76 21.45 0.04
C ASN A 724 29.25 20.28 0.92
N ALA A 725 30.07 19.37 0.39
CA ALA A 725 30.58 18.21 1.13
C ALA A 725 31.62 18.57 2.22
N ALA A 726 32.27 19.74 2.12
CA ALA A 726 33.37 20.12 3.00
C ALA A 726 32.94 20.66 4.38
N ALA A 727 31.68 21.04 4.56
CA ALA A 727 31.20 21.72 5.79
C ALA A 727 30.82 20.77 6.94
N ALA A 728 30.65 19.47 6.68
CA ALA A 728 30.07 18.50 7.62
C ALA A 728 31.08 17.71 8.46
N ALA A 729 32.39 17.91 8.27
CA ALA A 729 33.44 17.03 8.80
C ALA A 729 34.40 17.75 9.77
N ALA A 730 33.96 17.99 11.01
CA ALA A 730 34.81 18.47 12.11
C ALA A 730 34.47 17.74 13.43
N PRO A 731 35.40 16.96 14.04
CA PRO A 731 35.11 16.16 15.22
C PRO A 731 35.10 17.00 16.51
N ARG A 732 34.23 16.64 17.46
CA ARG A 732 34.26 17.13 18.85
C ARG A 732 34.43 15.97 19.81
N ASN A 733 35.53 15.94 20.55
CA ASN A 733 35.79 14.99 21.64
C ASN A 733 35.15 15.49 22.95
N PHE A 734 34.42 14.61 23.65
CA PHE A 734 34.20 14.50 25.12
C PHE A 734 33.19 13.37 25.33
N GLY A 735 33.23 12.52 26.36
CA GLY A 735 34.20 12.30 27.44
C GLY A 735 33.77 11.06 28.26
N LEU A 736 34.67 10.38 28.97
CA LEU A 736 34.35 9.16 29.74
C LEU A 736 33.75 9.49 31.13
N GLY A 737 32.79 8.67 31.57
CA GLY A 737 32.28 8.61 32.94
C GLY A 737 30.76 8.79 33.05
N ALA A 738 30.01 8.03 33.85
CA ALA A 738 30.37 6.86 34.65
C ALA A 738 29.13 5.97 34.87
N ALA A 739 29.33 4.72 35.30
CA ALA A 739 28.24 3.77 35.60
C ALA A 739 28.23 3.40 37.10
N ALA A 740 27.04 3.38 37.73
CA ALA A 740 26.77 2.72 39.01
C ALA A 740 25.27 2.66 39.37
N ALA A 741 24.93 1.76 40.30
CA ALA A 741 23.73 1.74 41.15
C ALA A 741 22.35 1.44 40.54
N VAL A 742 21.90 0.19 40.74
CA VAL A 742 20.50 -0.28 40.65
C VAL A 742 19.97 -0.55 42.07
N ALA A 743 18.71 -0.15 42.37
CA ALA A 743 17.72 -0.83 43.24
C ALA A 743 16.68 0.18 43.82
N GLY A 744 15.38 -0.17 43.88
CA GLY A 744 14.38 0.78 44.44
C GLY A 744 12.86 0.48 44.45
N LEU A 745 12.41 -0.78 44.42
CA LEU A 745 11.12 -1.35 44.94
C LEU A 745 9.82 -0.51 45.14
N VAL A 746 8.66 -1.16 44.89
CA VAL A 746 7.23 -0.77 45.19
C VAL A 746 6.60 0.24 44.19
N GLY A 747 5.31 0.17 43.77
CA GLY A 747 4.31 -0.92 43.85
C GLY A 747 2.82 -0.48 44.02
N ILE A 748 1.88 -1.26 43.45
CA ILE A 748 0.42 -1.37 43.75
C ILE A 748 -0.56 -0.31 43.16
N LEU A 749 -1.80 -0.78 42.83
CA LEU A 749 -3.01 -0.12 42.28
C LEU A 749 -2.92 0.37 40.80
N ILE A 750 -3.85 0.13 39.86
CA ILE A 750 -5.29 -0.31 39.80
C ILE A 750 -6.34 0.80 40.04
N ALA A 751 -7.30 0.86 39.09
CA ALA A 751 -8.53 1.67 39.00
C ALA A 751 -8.36 3.14 38.56
N GLY A 752 -9.03 3.48 37.45
CA GLY A 752 -9.04 4.77 36.75
C GLY A 752 -9.78 4.64 35.43
#